data_AF-A0A6P4ZJ71-F1
#
_entry.id   AF-A0A6P4ZJ71-F1
#
_cell.length_a   1.000
_cell.length_b   1.000
_cell.length_c   1.000
_cell.angle_alpha   90.00
_cell.angle_beta   90.00
_cell.angle_gamma   90.00
#
_symmetry.space_group_name_H-M   'P 1'
#
loop_
_entity.id
_entity.type
_entity.pdbx_description
1 polymer ?
#
loop_
_entity_poly.entity_id
_entity_poly.type
_entity_poly.pdbx_seq_one_letter_code
_entity_poly.pdbx_strand_id
1 'polypeptide(L)'
;MHSGTHVDRTFSAMRVFCFLLALGAAGLLPRSEACPKYCYCDSYQKDEYSVRCKGANITAIPRDIPKNTTMLDISFTPITMLRTGDFVDMPKLKQLNVWWNLNLTIVELGTFDNLPTITSLGLFNNSFTKLPTGLFDSLKNLKTFDAHNSKLEMIQHGLFTNHPALQEIRLFFNYIATLEDAAFGGLPHLTSLYLSSNSLTSLNPSAFKGSPKLKSLSADNNAITAIGKDTFVETNFEVLYLRSNEINTIDINAFSHLKALQFVALDQNNIKGLKGVFKDLPQLQSVSLYANQLTSVEGAFQNVPKLDTLSLNGNQISKISKTTFDGAPALTSLTINNNAITEVESGAFRNLDRLLTLYIDHNQIPEISLAGLRSLQTLTIHSNNLHSFPSNLEDANQLEYLWLNNNPIEEPLNEQFSVLHRLSNLLMSNITSLKLAGTLNPKALCGSDALGAVWLNYNGLTSIPPTTFECTPYISTIWLSNNSLTELSPRLFRGLTELSSLHLSNNQLSRLDPDTFLGLGKLRSLYLSGNNFTNMAHVAPAIANLPILLYQALDYNPIVYLGRESFPMPMKHVNSFSVSKSHLRVIDEGAFSDVTFPNLTRLELEQDDSLHFLPGNMLEGLDNLTTMIAYGDPFHCDCQLKAFVTWLRERVNPPYVSATCASPPSLQGKDLTDIPLASLTCDCQQVAPPSIDTSGSDNFTHEGQTAMLNCKISGCPVAEFVWTTPTGAMLAVESGFPRMEVLSSGTLVVTDAREEDTGVYTCTAVNYRGKTSKEVALHVGNKH
;
A
#
# COMPACT_ATOMS: atom_id res chain seq x y z
N MET A 1 23.48 -63.81 62.77
CA MET A 1 23.22 -64.60 61.55
C MET A 1 21.83 -65.18 61.64
N HIS A 2 21.09 -65.09 60.53
CA HIS A 2 19.83 -65.75 60.08
C HIS A 2 19.10 -66.72 61.03
N SER A 3 17.77 -66.91 60.98
CA SER A 3 16.60 -66.29 60.35
C SER A 3 15.44 -67.22 60.75
N GLY A 4 14.37 -66.74 61.40
CA GLY A 4 13.18 -67.55 61.76
C GLY A 4 12.21 -67.66 60.56
N THR A 5 11.73 -68.85 60.16
CA THR A 5 10.65 -69.71 60.73
C THR A 5 9.28 -69.04 60.69
N HIS A 6 8.33 -69.50 59.86
CA HIS A 6 7.35 -70.60 60.11
C HIS A 6 6.34 -70.25 61.23
N VAL A 7 5.03 -70.51 61.22
CA VAL A 7 4.09 -71.22 60.31
C VAL A 7 2.66 -71.06 60.90
N ASP A 8 1.61 -71.32 60.08
CA ASP A 8 0.27 -71.87 60.47
C ASP A 8 -0.68 -71.09 61.42
N ARG A 9 -2.01 -71.29 61.46
CA ARG A 9 -3.05 -72.02 60.69
C ARG A 9 -4.42 -71.64 61.30
N THR A 10 -5.48 -72.16 60.66
CA THR A 10 -6.83 -72.56 61.17
C THR A 10 -7.98 -71.75 60.54
N PHE A 11 -9.07 -72.28 60.01
CA PHE A 11 -9.62 -73.66 59.89
C PHE A 11 -10.72 -73.70 58.78
N SER A 12 -10.99 -74.91 58.26
CA SER A 12 -12.14 -75.39 57.45
C SER A 12 -13.51 -75.13 58.17
N ALA A 13 -14.74 -75.11 57.61
CA ALA A 13 -15.38 -75.95 56.59
C ALA A 13 -16.82 -75.47 56.20
N MET A 14 -17.29 -75.90 55.01
CA MET A 14 -18.64 -76.45 54.65
C MET A 14 -19.96 -75.63 54.55
N ARG A 15 -20.64 -75.87 53.39
CA ARG A 15 -22.10 -75.99 53.07
C ARG A 15 -22.91 -74.70 52.79
N VAL A 16 -23.47 -74.41 51.59
CA VAL A 16 -24.54 -75.03 50.73
C VAL A 16 -25.68 -73.98 50.57
N PHE A 17 -25.95 -73.62 49.31
CA PHE A 17 -27.18 -73.08 48.69
C PHE A 17 -27.94 -71.83 49.23
N CYS A 18 -27.98 -70.83 48.32
CA CYS A 18 -29.17 -70.13 47.78
C CYS A 18 -29.62 -68.72 48.24
N PHE A 19 -29.80 -67.89 47.20
CA PHE A 19 -30.81 -66.83 46.97
C PHE A 19 -30.65 -65.40 47.56
N LEU A 20 -30.23 -64.50 46.64
CA LEU A 20 -30.77 -63.17 46.29
C LEU A 20 -30.92 -62.02 47.32
N LEU A 21 -30.41 -60.87 46.82
CA LEU A 21 -30.91 -59.50 46.92
C LEU A 21 -30.51 -58.64 48.13
N ALA A 22 -29.38 -57.96 47.94
CA ALA A 22 -29.21 -56.51 48.00
C ALA A 22 -30.18 -55.71 48.88
N LEU A 23 -29.62 -55.10 49.94
CA LEU A 23 -29.90 -53.73 50.39
C LEU A 23 -28.95 -53.40 51.56
N GLY A 24 -27.97 -52.53 51.33
CA GLY A 24 -27.13 -52.01 52.40
C GLY A 24 -25.87 -51.31 51.92
N ALA A 25 -25.96 -49.97 51.80
CA ALA A 25 -24.90 -48.96 51.98
C ALA A 25 -25.06 -47.79 51.00
N ALA A 26 -26.19 -47.08 51.09
CA ALA A 26 -26.24 -45.69 50.63
C ALA A 26 -25.73 -44.80 51.77
N GLY A 27 -24.46 -44.42 51.72
CA GLY A 27 -23.88 -43.48 52.67
C GLY A 27 -22.38 -43.34 52.51
N LEU A 28 -21.96 -42.15 52.04
CA LEU A 28 -20.60 -41.60 51.95
C LEU A 28 -19.84 -41.82 50.62
N LEU A 29 -20.26 -41.07 49.59
CA LEU A 29 -19.36 -40.57 48.54
C LEU A 29 -19.15 -39.05 48.75
N PRO A 30 -17.95 -38.48 48.50
CA PRO A 30 -17.74 -37.05 48.61
C PRO A 30 -18.56 -36.34 47.52
N ARG A 31 -19.41 -35.38 47.90
CA ARG A 31 -20.05 -34.46 46.95
C ARG A 31 -18.94 -33.66 46.25
N SER A 32 -18.94 -33.64 44.92
CA SER A 32 -18.17 -32.64 44.16
C SER A 32 -18.56 -31.24 44.66
N GLU A 33 -17.60 -30.42 45.09
CA GLU A 33 -17.86 -29.01 45.38
C GLU A 33 -18.50 -28.38 44.13
N ALA A 34 -19.73 -27.87 44.26
CA ALA A 34 -20.48 -27.31 43.15
C ALA A 34 -19.80 -26.01 42.69
N CYS A 35 -19.67 -25.81 41.38
CA CYS A 35 -19.12 -24.57 40.83
C CYS A 35 -20.00 -23.36 41.22
N PRO A 36 -19.41 -22.22 41.62
CA PRO A 36 -20.17 -21.05 42.02
C PRO A 36 -21.13 -20.55 40.94
N LYS A 37 -22.22 -19.91 41.40
CA LYS A 37 -23.18 -19.28 40.50
C LYS A 37 -22.49 -18.16 39.70
N TYR A 38 -22.69 -18.15 38.38
CA TYR A 38 -22.04 -17.24 37.42
C TYR A 38 -20.55 -17.50 37.16
N CYS A 39 -20.04 -18.65 37.60
CA CYS A 39 -18.70 -19.12 37.28
C CYS A 39 -18.74 -20.39 36.43
N TYR A 40 -17.66 -20.62 35.70
CA TYR A 40 -17.36 -21.83 34.95
C TYR A 40 -16.11 -22.48 35.54
N CYS A 41 -16.23 -23.75 35.93
CA CYS A 41 -15.14 -24.51 36.53
C CYS A 41 -14.73 -25.64 35.58
N ASP A 42 -13.48 -25.59 35.12
CA ASP A 42 -12.85 -26.61 34.29
C ASP A 42 -11.90 -27.48 35.13
N SER A 43 -11.93 -28.79 34.94
CA SER A 43 -11.06 -29.73 35.67
C SER A 43 -10.11 -30.40 34.70
N TYR A 44 -8.83 -29.99 34.73
CA TYR A 44 -7.79 -30.50 33.83
C TYR A 44 -7.16 -31.82 34.33
N GLN A 45 -7.16 -32.04 35.66
CA GLN A 45 -6.67 -33.25 36.32
C GLN A 45 -7.62 -33.62 37.46
N LYS A 46 -7.52 -34.85 37.99
CA LYS A 46 -8.47 -35.43 38.94
C LYS A 46 -8.73 -34.62 40.22
N ASP A 47 -7.99 -33.54 40.50
CA ASP A 47 -8.15 -32.68 41.69
C ASP A 47 -7.64 -31.21 41.51
N GLU A 48 -7.47 -30.67 40.30
CA GLU A 48 -7.12 -29.24 40.07
C GLU A 48 -8.18 -28.53 39.22
N TYR A 49 -8.58 -27.31 39.64
CA TYR A 49 -9.62 -26.52 38.97
C TYR A 49 -9.07 -25.23 38.34
N SER A 50 -9.56 -24.90 37.15
CA SER A 50 -9.51 -23.57 36.56
C SER A 50 -10.90 -22.95 36.62
N VAL A 51 -11.02 -21.81 37.29
CA VAL A 51 -12.30 -21.16 37.55
C VAL A 51 -12.35 -19.81 36.86
N ARG A 52 -13.41 -19.57 36.07
CA ARG A 52 -13.65 -18.32 35.36
C ARG A 52 -14.99 -17.76 35.77
N CYS A 53 -15.01 -16.58 36.37
CA CYS A 53 -16.20 -15.90 36.85
C CYS A 53 -16.34 -14.57 36.11
N LYS A 54 -17.44 -14.38 35.37
CA LYS A 54 -17.69 -13.16 34.57
C LYS A 54 -19.15 -12.75 34.61
N GLY A 55 -19.39 -11.45 34.46
CA GLY A 55 -20.74 -10.90 34.30
C GLY A 55 -21.19 -9.94 35.41
N ALA A 56 -22.26 -9.21 35.10
CA ALA A 56 -22.73 -8.07 35.89
C ALA A 56 -23.26 -8.42 37.31
N ASN A 57 -23.48 -9.70 37.61
CA ASN A 57 -24.02 -10.14 38.89
C ASN A 57 -22.95 -10.45 39.95
N ILE A 58 -21.67 -10.43 39.57
CA ILE A 58 -20.56 -10.72 40.49
C ILE A 58 -20.08 -9.40 41.10
N THR A 59 -20.66 -9.02 42.24
CA THR A 59 -20.33 -7.76 42.93
C THR A 59 -19.23 -7.92 44.01
N ALA A 60 -18.80 -9.14 44.28
CA ALA A 60 -17.71 -9.50 45.19
C ALA A 60 -17.14 -10.88 44.81
N ILE A 61 -15.97 -11.22 45.33
CA ILE A 61 -15.33 -12.53 45.12
C ILE A 61 -16.21 -13.64 45.73
N PRO A 62 -16.66 -14.64 44.94
CA PRO A 62 -17.50 -15.72 45.45
C PRO A 62 -16.77 -16.58 46.51
N ARG A 63 -17.43 -16.89 47.63
CA ARG A 63 -16.85 -17.67 48.74
C ARG A 63 -16.91 -19.18 48.55
N ASP A 64 -17.69 -19.64 47.58
CA ASP A 64 -17.92 -21.05 47.26
C ASP A 64 -17.01 -21.58 46.13
N ILE A 65 -15.94 -20.83 45.77
CA ILE A 65 -14.93 -21.30 44.80
C ILE A 65 -14.22 -22.55 45.35
N PRO A 66 -14.04 -23.62 44.54
CA PRO A 66 -13.37 -24.84 44.99
C PRO A 66 -11.97 -24.60 45.56
N LYS A 67 -11.65 -25.22 46.70
CA LYS A 67 -10.38 -24.98 47.41
C LYS A 67 -9.13 -25.42 46.66
N ASN A 68 -9.29 -26.36 45.72
CA ASN A 68 -8.22 -26.86 44.87
C ASN A 68 -8.03 -26.07 43.56
N THR A 69 -8.58 -24.85 43.48
CA THR A 69 -8.42 -23.97 42.31
C THR A 69 -6.96 -23.54 42.14
N THR A 70 -6.41 -23.71 40.94
CA THR A 70 -5.03 -23.33 40.57
C THR A 70 -4.96 -22.14 39.62
N MET A 71 -6.05 -21.84 38.91
CA MET A 71 -6.20 -20.60 38.14
C MET A 71 -7.58 -20.00 38.39
N LEU A 72 -7.61 -18.70 38.68
CA LEU A 72 -8.84 -17.93 38.86
C LEU A 72 -8.83 -16.70 37.93
N ASP A 73 -9.86 -16.56 37.10
CA ASP A 73 -10.14 -15.37 36.29
C ASP A 73 -11.46 -14.74 36.76
N ILE A 74 -11.36 -13.54 37.32
CA ILE A 74 -12.50 -12.69 37.72
C ILE A 74 -12.41 -11.40 36.92
N SER A 75 -13.04 -11.39 35.75
CA SER A 75 -12.98 -10.28 34.81
C SER A 75 -14.35 -9.87 34.29
N PHE A 76 -14.45 -8.63 33.81
CA PHE A 76 -15.71 -8.07 33.31
C PHE A 76 -16.83 -8.12 34.37
N THR A 77 -16.48 -7.75 35.61
CA THR A 77 -17.40 -7.69 36.75
C THR A 77 -17.48 -6.26 37.30
N PRO A 78 -18.59 -5.88 37.98
CA PRO A 78 -18.74 -4.55 38.57
C PRO A 78 -18.07 -4.41 39.94
N ILE A 79 -17.14 -5.30 40.31
CA ILE A 79 -16.44 -5.21 41.60
C ILE A 79 -15.75 -3.85 41.73
N THR A 80 -15.87 -3.23 42.90
CA THR A 80 -15.30 -1.90 43.19
C THR A 80 -14.08 -1.96 44.09
N MET A 81 -13.89 -3.07 44.79
CA MET A 81 -12.85 -3.25 45.80
C MET A 81 -12.47 -4.72 45.93
N LEU A 82 -11.17 -4.98 46.09
CA LEU A 82 -10.64 -6.25 46.61
C LEU A 82 -10.30 -6.06 48.09
N ARG A 83 -10.80 -6.97 48.93
CA ARG A 83 -10.70 -6.91 50.38
C ARG A 83 -9.69 -7.89 50.94
N THR A 84 -9.21 -7.58 52.15
CA THR A 84 -8.37 -8.51 52.91
C THR A 84 -9.08 -9.87 53.07
N GLY A 85 -8.41 -10.95 52.67
CA GLY A 85 -8.92 -12.31 52.80
C GLY A 85 -9.85 -12.78 51.68
N ASP A 86 -10.10 -12.00 50.63
CA ASP A 86 -10.95 -12.39 49.49
C ASP A 86 -10.49 -13.71 48.82
N PHE A 87 -9.20 -14.05 48.92
CA PHE A 87 -8.61 -15.24 48.30
C PHE A 87 -8.13 -16.31 49.29
N VAL A 88 -8.43 -16.18 50.59
CA VAL A 88 -7.86 -17.03 51.66
C VAL A 88 -8.24 -18.52 51.52
N ASP A 89 -9.40 -18.82 50.94
CA ASP A 89 -9.91 -20.19 50.77
C ASP A 89 -9.29 -20.93 49.57
N MET A 90 -8.38 -20.29 48.82
CA MET A 90 -7.77 -20.83 47.58
C MET A 90 -6.23 -20.89 47.64
N PRO A 91 -5.65 -21.65 48.59
CA PRO A 91 -4.19 -21.64 48.84
C PRO A 91 -3.34 -22.27 47.72
N LYS A 92 -3.97 -22.91 46.72
CA LYS A 92 -3.31 -23.58 45.58
C LYS A 92 -3.23 -22.71 44.31
N LEU A 93 -3.66 -21.45 44.37
CA LEU A 93 -3.63 -20.55 43.21
C LEU A 93 -2.20 -20.36 42.69
N LYS A 94 -2.00 -20.66 41.41
CA LYS A 94 -0.76 -20.42 40.65
C LYS A 94 -0.88 -19.17 39.78
N GLN A 95 -2.10 -18.87 39.32
CA GLN A 95 -2.43 -17.72 38.49
C GLN A 95 -3.72 -17.05 38.97
N LEU A 96 -3.68 -15.73 39.14
CA LEU A 96 -4.84 -14.91 39.50
C LEU A 96 -4.97 -13.75 38.52
N ASN A 97 -6.11 -13.69 37.83
CA ASN A 97 -6.44 -12.66 36.85
C ASN A 97 -7.66 -11.89 37.35
N VAL A 98 -7.47 -10.61 37.69
CA VAL A 98 -8.53 -9.67 38.10
C VAL A 98 -8.56 -8.47 37.14
N TRP A 99 -8.52 -8.76 35.84
CA TRP A 99 -8.44 -7.73 34.80
C TRP A 99 -9.81 -7.28 34.30
N TRP A 100 -9.86 -6.14 33.61
CA TRP A 100 -11.08 -5.62 32.97
C TRP A 100 -12.25 -5.40 33.95
N ASN A 101 -11.96 -4.98 35.18
CA ASN A 101 -12.98 -4.55 36.15
C ASN A 101 -12.92 -3.03 36.28
N LEU A 102 -13.54 -2.33 35.33
CA LEU A 102 -13.40 -0.88 35.16
C LEU A 102 -13.80 -0.04 36.39
N ASN A 103 -14.60 -0.60 37.30
CA ASN A 103 -15.04 0.05 38.53
C ASN A 103 -14.16 -0.28 39.75
N LEU A 104 -13.17 -1.17 39.61
CA LEU A 104 -12.27 -1.57 40.69
C LEU A 104 -11.28 -0.43 40.97
N THR A 105 -11.46 0.23 42.11
CA THR A 105 -10.67 1.42 42.50
C THR A 105 -9.81 1.19 43.73
N ILE A 106 -10.07 0.16 44.53
CA ILE A 106 -9.38 -0.09 45.80
C ILE A 106 -8.89 -1.56 45.89
N VAL A 107 -7.65 -1.73 46.33
CA VAL A 107 -7.08 -3.03 46.73
C VAL A 107 -6.56 -2.87 48.17
N GLU A 108 -7.18 -3.56 49.12
CA GLU A 108 -6.78 -3.50 50.53
C GLU A 108 -5.46 -4.24 50.78
N LEU A 109 -4.70 -3.79 51.79
CA LEU A 109 -3.52 -4.52 52.26
C LEU A 109 -3.93 -5.91 52.76
N GLY A 110 -3.12 -6.92 52.46
CA GLY A 110 -3.40 -8.33 52.83
C GLY A 110 -4.46 -9.01 51.95
N THR A 111 -4.91 -8.38 50.86
CA THR A 111 -5.77 -9.03 49.85
C THR A 111 -5.16 -10.34 49.34
N PHE A 112 -3.84 -10.36 49.10
CA PHE A 112 -3.13 -11.50 48.50
C PHE A 112 -2.39 -12.37 49.53
N ASP A 113 -2.69 -12.23 50.83
CA ASP A 113 -2.08 -13.05 51.86
C ASP A 113 -2.49 -14.53 51.74
N ASN A 114 -1.59 -15.41 52.18
CA ASN A 114 -1.77 -16.87 52.14
C ASN A 114 -1.90 -17.48 50.73
N LEU A 115 -1.28 -16.86 49.71
CA LEU A 115 -1.17 -17.40 48.35
C LEU A 115 0.26 -17.86 48.00
N PRO A 116 0.79 -18.91 48.67
CA PRO A 116 2.21 -19.28 48.55
C PRO A 116 2.59 -19.82 47.17
N THR A 117 1.64 -20.29 46.37
CA THR A 117 1.89 -20.90 45.06
C THR A 117 1.76 -19.93 43.90
N ILE A 118 1.37 -18.66 44.14
CA ILE A 118 1.14 -17.71 43.04
C ILE A 118 2.45 -17.46 42.29
N THR A 119 2.37 -17.54 40.97
CA THR A 119 3.48 -17.26 40.04
C THR A 119 3.14 -16.16 39.05
N SER A 120 1.86 -15.87 38.83
CA SER A 120 1.39 -14.81 37.94
C SER A 120 0.18 -14.09 38.54
N LEU A 121 0.25 -12.75 38.57
CA LEU A 121 -0.80 -11.87 39.06
C LEU A 121 -1.11 -10.78 38.04
N GLY A 122 -2.33 -10.77 37.52
CA GLY A 122 -2.83 -9.77 36.57
C GLY A 122 -3.91 -8.89 37.20
N LEU A 123 -3.65 -7.59 37.32
CA LEU A 123 -4.53 -6.53 37.81
C LEU A 123 -4.76 -5.43 36.76
N PHE A 124 -4.59 -5.70 35.48
CA PHE A 124 -4.66 -4.69 34.42
C PHE A 124 -6.09 -4.31 33.98
N ASN A 125 -6.26 -3.18 33.29
CA ASN A 125 -7.58 -2.67 32.87
C ASN A 125 -8.55 -2.46 34.06
N ASN A 126 -8.07 -1.78 35.09
CA ASN A 126 -8.82 -1.39 36.29
C ASN A 126 -8.76 0.14 36.49
N SER A 127 -9.22 0.66 37.64
CA SER A 127 -9.29 2.10 37.92
C SER A 127 -8.65 2.51 39.26
N PHE A 128 -7.67 1.77 39.77
CA PHE A 128 -6.99 2.10 41.02
C PHE A 128 -5.79 3.04 40.80
N THR A 129 -5.72 4.15 41.53
CA THR A 129 -4.63 5.14 41.35
C THR A 129 -3.36 4.80 42.12
N LYS A 130 -3.45 3.90 43.11
CA LYS A 130 -2.33 3.48 43.96
C LYS A 130 -2.51 2.06 44.47
N LEU A 131 -1.41 1.41 44.83
CA LEU A 131 -1.38 0.13 45.53
C LEU A 131 -0.67 0.30 46.88
N PRO A 132 -1.14 -0.32 47.97
CA PRO A 132 -0.49 -0.20 49.28
C PRO A 132 0.91 -0.83 49.32
N THR A 133 1.82 -0.23 50.09
CA THR A 133 3.14 -0.80 50.40
C THR A 133 3.00 -2.15 51.11
N GLY A 134 3.86 -3.12 50.76
CA GLY A 134 3.82 -4.47 51.32
C GLY A 134 2.69 -5.36 50.75
N LEU A 135 1.91 -4.89 49.78
CA LEU A 135 0.80 -5.64 49.19
C LEU A 135 1.19 -7.05 48.67
N PHE A 136 2.43 -7.19 48.22
CA PHE A 136 2.92 -8.42 47.61
C PHE A 136 3.85 -9.24 48.52
N ASP A 137 4.12 -8.81 49.75
CA ASP A 137 5.19 -9.38 50.60
C ASP A 137 5.09 -10.89 50.80
N SER A 138 3.88 -11.45 50.82
CA SER A 138 3.62 -12.89 50.98
C SER A 138 3.83 -13.71 49.70
N LEU A 139 3.90 -13.09 48.52
CA LEU A 139 3.94 -13.73 47.19
C LEU A 139 5.36 -14.10 46.74
N LYS A 140 6.07 -14.93 47.52
CA LYS A 140 7.49 -15.23 47.28
C LYS A 140 7.80 -15.97 45.97
N ASN A 141 6.81 -16.60 45.34
CA ASN A 141 6.95 -17.32 44.07
C ASN A 141 6.48 -16.52 42.84
N LEU A 142 6.04 -15.27 43.01
CA LEU A 142 5.56 -14.42 41.93
C LEU A 142 6.67 -14.17 40.91
N LYS A 143 6.42 -14.54 39.64
CA LYS A 143 7.34 -14.36 38.52
C LYS A 143 6.94 -13.21 37.62
N THR A 144 5.63 -13.03 37.41
CA THR A 144 5.09 -11.97 36.55
C THR A 144 4.02 -11.16 37.26
N PHE A 145 4.15 -9.84 37.20
CA PHE A 145 3.17 -8.89 37.69
C PHE A 145 2.73 -7.96 36.56
N ASP A 146 1.42 -7.87 36.34
CA ASP A 146 0.85 -7.03 35.29
C ASP A 146 -0.28 -6.14 35.84
N ALA A 147 -0.08 -4.83 35.79
CA ALA A 147 -1.07 -3.83 36.16
C ALA A 147 -1.14 -2.70 35.12
N HIS A 148 -0.96 -3.03 33.83
CA HIS A 148 -1.10 -2.04 32.76
C HIS A 148 -2.52 -1.44 32.71
N ASN A 149 -2.65 -0.22 32.18
CA ASN A 149 -3.95 0.45 32.02
C ASN A 149 -4.84 0.43 33.26
N SER A 150 -4.27 0.79 34.42
CA SER A 150 -4.96 0.73 35.71
C SER A 150 -5.07 2.09 36.43
N LYS A 151 -4.58 3.17 35.80
CA LYS A 151 -4.52 4.55 36.32
C LYS A 151 -3.53 4.80 37.46
N LEU A 152 -2.52 3.95 37.62
CA LEU A 152 -1.47 4.14 38.63
C LEU A 152 -0.74 5.47 38.41
N GLU A 153 -0.59 6.26 39.47
CA GLU A 153 0.05 7.60 39.39
C GLU A 153 1.52 7.59 39.86
N MET A 154 1.93 6.60 40.66
CA MET A 154 3.28 6.48 41.19
C MET A 154 3.64 5.03 41.54
N ILE A 155 4.94 4.73 41.62
CA ILE A 155 5.47 3.50 42.21
C ILE A 155 6.33 3.88 43.42
N GLN A 156 5.78 3.61 44.60
CA GLN A 156 6.42 3.94 45.88
C GLN A 156 7.44 2.88 46.33
N HIS A 157 8.39 3.31 47.15
CA HIS A 157 9.28 2.40 47.86
C HIS A 157 8.47 1.42 48.73
N GLY A 158 8.90 0.17 48.71
CA GLY A 158 8.27 -0.88 49.51
C GLY A 158 7.10 -1.61 48.83
N LEU A 159 6.71 -1.25 47.60
CA LEU A 159 5.68 -1.99 46.87
C LEU A 159 6.16 -3.41 46.51
N PHE A 160 7.44 -3.56 46.15
CA PHE A 160 8.02 -4.82 45.64
C PHE A 160 9.13 -5.42 46.55
N THR A 161 9.06 -5.27 47.87
CA THR A 161 10.18 -5.66 48.74
C THR A 161 10.41 -7.18 48.82
N ASN A 162 11.66 -7.61 48.59
CA ASN A 162 12.13 -8.99 48.79
C ASN A 162 11.32 -10.06 48.02
N HIS A 163 11.26 -9.93 46.69
CA HIS A 163 10.67 -10.93 45.80
C HIS A 163 11.76 -11.70 45.04
N PRO A 164 12.10 -12.93 45.48
CA PRO A 164 13.23 -13.68 44.91
C PRO A 164 12.93 -14.26 43.52
N ALA A 165 11.66 -14.35 43.11
CA ALA A 165 11.27 -15.01 41.87
C ALA A 165 10.82 -14.06 40.75
N LEU A 166 10.60 -12.77 41.04
CA LEU A 166 9.99 -11.83 40.11
C LEU A 166 10.94 -11.52 38.95
N GLN A 167 10.47 -11.73 37.73
CA GLN A 167 11.23 -11.62 36.48
C GLN A 167 10.72 -10.50 35.58
N GLU A 168 9.42 -10.22 35.62
CA GLU A 168 8.78 -9.28 34.71
C GLU A 168 7.71 -8.44 35.41
N ILE A 169 7.77 -7.12 35.16
CA ILE A 169 6.80 -6.13 35.66
C ILE A 169 6.25 -5.33 34.48
N ARG A 170 4.91 -5.33 34.32
CA ARG A 170 4.18 -4.59 33.29
C ARG A 170 3.32 -3.49 33.90
N LEU A 171 3.67 -2.25 33.59
CA LEU A 171 3.06 -1.03 34.13
C LEU A 171 2.74 0.01 33.03
N PHE A 172 2.71 -0.41 31.77
CA PHE A 172 2.48 0.47 30.64
C PHE A 172 1.01 0.99 30.61
N PHE A 173 0.74 2.09 29.88
CA PHE A 173 -0.56 2.77 29.85
C PHE A 173 -1.10 3.19 31.22
N ASN A 174 -0.24 3.65 32.13
CA ASN A 174 -0.68 4.23 33.40
C ASN A 174 -0.42 5.75 33.42
N TYR A 175 -0.55 6.39 34.58
CA TYR A 175 -0.27 7.82 34.79
C TYR A 175 0.96 8.03 35.66
N ILE A 176 1.91 7.08 35.63
CA ILE A 176 3.06 7.09 36.54
C ILE A 176 3.93 8.29 36.21
N ALA A 177 3.96 9.26 37.11
CA ALA A 177 4.74 10.49 36.96
C ALA A 177 6.10 10.43 37.67
N THR A 178 6.25 9.56 38.68
CA THR A 178 7.45 9.48 39.51
C THR A 178 7.75 8.05 39.95
N LEU A 179 9.04 7.71 39.95
CA LEU A 179 9.60 6.50 40.55
C LEU A 179 10.39 6.90 41.80
N GLU A 180 9.97 6.42 42.97
CA GLU A 180 10.70 6.66 44.22
C GLU A 180 12.04 5.91 44.25
N ASP A 181 12.92 6.32 45.16
CA ASP A 181 14.19 5.62 45.41
C ASP A 181 13.94 4.16 45.78
N ALA A 182 14.68 3.25 45.13
CA ALA A 182 14.53 1.80 45.28
C ALA A 182 13.08 1.30 45.05
N ALA A 183 12.28 1.97 44.21
CA ALA A 183 10.95 1.54 43.79
C ALA A 183 10.92 0.07 43.29
N PHE A 184 11.98 -0.36 42.59
CA PHE A 184 12.18 -1.74 42.13
C PHE A 184 13.35 -2.42 42.87
N GLY A 185 13.59 -2.04 44.12
CA GLY A 185 14.65 -2.61 44.94
C GLY A 185 14.31 -3.99 45.51
N GLY A 186 15.34 -4.83 45.66
CA GLY A 186 15.19 -6.18 46.23
C GLY A 186 14.59 -7.20 45.26
N LEU A 187 14.82 -7.01 43.96
CA LEU A 187 14.33 -7.89 42.88
C LEU A 187 15.50 -8.56 42.12
N PRO A 188 16.18 -9.54 42.73
CA PRO A 188 17.43 -10.11 42.20
C PRO A 188 17.31 -10.88 40.88
N HIS A 189 16.08 -11.16 40.42
CA HIS A 189 15.78 -11.90 39.20
C HIS A 189 14.98 -11.11 38.16
N LEU A 190 14.68 -9.84 38.41
CA LEU A 190 13.97 -9.00 37.46
C LEU A 190 14.81 -8.83 36.19
N THR A 191 14.24 -9.14 35.02
CA THR A 191 14.92 -9.04 33.72
C THR A 191 14.31 -7.98 32.82
N SER A 192 13.01 -7.72 32.95
CA SER A 192 12.26 -6.83 32.05
C SER A 192 11.28 -5.94 32.81
N LEU A 193 11.31 -4.64 32.47
CA LEU A 193 10.42 -3.63 33.04
C LEU A 193 9.76 -2.81 31.93
N TYR A 194 8.42 -2.75 31.94
CA TYR A 194 7.61 -2.03 30.96
C TYR A 194 6.88 -0.86 31.61
N LEU A 195 7.30 0.36 31.28
CA LEU A 195 6.83 1.65 31.78
C LEU A 195 6.34 2.57 30.64
N SER A 196 6.15 2.05 29.43
CA SER A 196 5.73 2.87 28.29
C SER A 196 4.34 3.47 28.46
N SER A 197 4.07 4.60 27.81
CA SER A 197 2.78 5.30 27.89
C SER A 197 2.43 5.65 29.34
N ASN A 198 3.31 6.39 29.99
CA ASN A 198 3.15 6.94 31.33
C ASN A 198 3.43 8.45 31.30
N SER A 199 3.67 9.08 32.45
CA SER A 199 3.92 10.52 32.58
C SER A 199 5.30 10.81 33.17
N LEU A 200 6.28 9.92 32.98
CA LEU A 200 7.62 10.07 33.51
C LEU A 200 8.33 11.25 32.84
N THR A 201 8.87 12.17 33.62
CA THR A 201 9.68 13.30 33.13
C THR A 201 11.19 13.05 33.19
N SER A 202 11.60 12.01 33.93
CA SER A 202 12.97 11.56 34.11
C SER A 202 13.01 10.10 34.55
N LEU A 203 14.18 9.46 34.42
CA LEU A 203 14.46 8.15 35.00
C LEU A 203 15.35 8.35 36.22
N ASN A 204 14.83 8.00 37.40
CA ASN A 204 15.60 8.03 38.65
C ASN A 204 16.56 6.83 38.70
N PRO A 205 17.90 7.03 38.71
CA PRO A 205 18.86 5.92 38.77
C PRO A 205 18.65 5.00 39.98
N SER A 206 18.37 5.60 41.14
CA SER A 206 18.20 4.91 42.41
C SER A 206 16.97 3.99 42.42
N ALA A 207 16.00 4.17 41.52
CA ALA A 207 14.81 3.31 41.42
C ALA A 207 15.17 1.87 41.05
N PHE A 208 16.27 1.65 40.33
CA PHE A 208 16.73 0.33 39.87
C PHE A 208 17.72 -0.36 40.81
N LYS A 209 18.12 0.33 41.88
CA LYS A 209 19.09 -0.18 42.86
C LYS A 209 18.60 -1.51 43.45
N GLY A 210 19.41 -2.56 43.34
CA GLY A 210 19.06 -3.90 43.83
C GLY A 210 18.34 -4.80 42.82
N SER A 211 18.33 -4.44 41.53
CA SER A 211 17.87 -5.26 40.40
C SER A 211 19.00 -5.62 39.41
N PRO A 212 20.04 -6.36 39.84
CA PRO A 212 21.28 -6.54 39.06
C PRO A 212 21.12 -7.35 37.76
N LYS A 213 19.99 -8.04 37.56
CA LYS A 213 19.70 -8.84 36.35
C LYS A 213 18.78 -8.13 35.37
N LEU A 214 18.39 -6.89 35.65
CA LEU A 214 17.52 -6.13 34.77
C LEU A 214 18.28 -5.84 33.47
N LYS A 215 17.71 -6.25 32.34
CA LYS A 215 18.36 -6.18 31.02
C LYS A 215 17.56 -5.38 30.00
N SER A 216 16.25 -5.32 30.17
CA SER A 216 15.35 -4.63 29.25
C SER A 216 14.51 -3.59 29.98
N LEU A 217 14.53 -2.35 29.47
CA LEU A 217 13.64 -1.27 29.90
C LEU A 217 12.90 -0.71 28.70
N SER A 218 11.57 -0.65 28.81
CA SER A 218 10.71 0.06 27.87
C SER A 218 10.04 1.22 28.59
N ALA A 219 10.32 2.44 28.15
CA ALA A 219 9.76 3.69 28.66
C ALA A 219 9.40 4.63 27.50
N ASP A 220 8.92 4.05 26.39
CA ASP A 220 8.43 4.80 25.23
C ASP A 220 7.20 5.66 25.62
N ASN A 221 6.90 6.71 24.88
CA ASN A 221 5.69 7.52 25.09
C ASN A 221 5.59 8.05 26.54
N ASN A 222 6.64 8.72 27.00
CA ASN A 222 6.67 9.44 28.27
C ASN A 222 7.08 10.90 27.99
N ALA A 223 7.39 11.68 29.01
CA ALA A 223 7.86 13.06 28.90
C ALA A 223 9.33 13.22 29.33
N ILE A 224 10.16 12.18 29.13
CA ILE A 224 11.56 12.18 29.58
C ILE A 224 12.34 13.23 28.77
N THR A 225 13.03 14.15 29.45
CA THR A 225 13.66 15.30 28.79
C THR A 225 15.17 15.16 28.56
N ALA A 226 15.85 14.31 29.32
CA ALA A 226 17.31 14.14 29.24
C ALA A 226 17.77 12.75 29.70
N ILE A 227 18.94 12.33 29.20
CA ILE A 227 19.68 11.16 29.69
C ILE A 227 21.05 11.64 30.20
N GLY A 228 21.20 11.74 31.52
CA GLY A 228 22.46 12.08 32.18
C GLY A 228 23.42 10.90 32.31
N LYS A 229 24.68 11.17 32.67
CA LYS A 229 25.75 10.17 32.84
C LYS A 229 25.40 9.02 33.81
N ASP A 230 24.60 9.30 34.84
CA ASP A 230 24.29 8.35 35.92
C ASP A 230 22.94 7.65 35.72
N THR A 231 22.18 7.99 34.66
CA THR A 231 20.79 7.52 34.43
C THR A 231 20.63 6.00 34.54
N PHE A 232 21.64 5.26 34.06
CA PHE A 232 21.62 3.80 34.01
C PHE A 232 22.72 3.15 34.88
N VAL A 233 23.33 3.86 35.84
CA VAL A 233 24.53 3.39 36.56
C VAL A 233 24.30 2.11 37.38
N GLU A 234 23.08 1.90 37.88
CA GLU A 234 22.71 0.78 38.74
C GLU A 234 22.51 -0.55 37.98
N THR A 235 22.53 -0.54 36.63
CA THR A 235 22.13 -1.69 35.81
C THR A 235 22.90 -1.75 34.50
N ASN A 236 23.13 -2.96 33.96
CA ASN A 236 23.81 -3.15 32.68
C ASN A 236 22.80 -3.62 31.60
N PHE A 237 22.03 -2.67 31.06
CA PHE A 237 20.99 -2.92 30.07
C PHE A 237 21.53 -3.48 28.74
N GLU A 238 20.77 -4.41 28.17
CA GLU A 238 20.96 -4.95 26.81
C GLU A 238 20.02 -4.26 25.81
N VAL A 239 18.83 -3.85 26.25
CA VAL A 239 17.78 -3.27 25.41
C VAL A 239 17.14 -2.06 26.09
N LEU A 240 17.11 -0.94 25.38
CA LEU A 240 16.46 0.31 25.82
C LEU A 240 15.47 0.80 24.78
N TYR A 241 14.22 0.99 25.17
CA TYR A 241 13.19 1.64 24.36
C TYR A 241 12.75 2.96 25.01
N LEU A 242 13.05 4.08 24.33
CA LEU A 242 12.85 5.45 24.80
C LEU A 242 12.22 6.33 23.70
N ARG A 243 11.43 5.74 22.81
CA ARG A 243 10.79 6.44 21.69
C ARG A 243 9.73 7.42 22.17
N SER A 244 9.45 8.43 21.36
CA SER A 244 8.31 9.33 21.57
C SER A 244 8.35 9.97 22.97
N ASN A 245 9.52 10.50 23.33
CA ASN A 245 9.77 11.24 24.56
C ASN A 245 10.16 12.69 24.21
N GLU A 246 10.58 13.47 25.19
CA GLU A 246 11.01 14.86 24.99
C GLU A 246 12.54 15.02 25.08
N ILE A 247 13.29 13.93 24.84
CA ILE A 247 14.74 13.89 25.08
C ILE A 247 15.43 14.86 24.14
N ASN A 248 16.05 15.90 24.70
CA ASN A 248 16.79 16.90 23.93
C ASN A 248 18.30 16.84 24.16
N THR A 249 18.73 16.22 25.27
CA THR A 249 20.14 16.11 25.67
C THR A 249 20.48 14.70 26.14
N ILE A 250 21.62 14.19 25.66
CA ILE A 250 22.22 12.93 26.09
C ILE A 250 23.67 13.22 26.46
N ASP A 251 24.06 12.87 27.69
CA ASP A 251 25.44 12.99 28.14
C ASP A 251 26.35 12.04 27.33
N ILE A 252 27.55 12.50 26.97
CA ILE A 252 28.54 11.73 26.20
C ILE A 252 28.93 10.39 26.86
N ASN A 253 28.77 10.27 28.18
CA ASN A 253 29.08 9.06 28.93
C ASN A 253 27.84 8.28 29.39
N ALA A 254 26.63 8.70 29.00
CA ALA A 254 25.36 8.09 29.42
C ALA A 254 25.29 6.57 29.21
N PHE A 255 25.88 6.07 28.13
CA PHE A 255 25.89 4.64 27.78
C PHE A 255 27.25 3.98 28.00
N SER A 256 28.27 4.71 28.45
CA SER A 256 29.67 4.28 28.39
C SER A 256 29.97 2.97 29.15
N HIS A 257 29.25 2.68 30.24
CA HIS A 257 29.39 1.46 31.04
C HIS A 257 28.53 0.30 30.54
N LEU A 258 27.57 0.52 29.63
CA LEU A 258 26.62 -0.48 29.15
C LEU A 258 27.24 -1.40 28.10
N LYS A 259 28.28 -2.17 28.46
CA LYS A 259 29.04 -3.01 27.53
C LYS A 259 28.24 -4.18 26.95
N ALA A 260 27.08 -4.50 27.53
CA ALA A 260 26.15 -5.51 27.04
C ALA A 260 25.04 -4.93 26.14
N LEU A 261 24.99 -3.61 25.95
CA LEU A 261 23.95 -2.93 25.17
C LEU A 261 23.97 -3.41 23.71
N GLN A 262 22.83 -3.90 23.25
CA GLN A 262 22.61 -4.43 21.91
C GLN A 262 21.66 -3.55 21.10
N PHE A 263 20.62 -3.00 21.75
CA PHE A 263 19.57 -2.25 21.07
C PHE A 263 19.22 -0.97 21.84
N VAL A 264 19.18 0.15 21.11
CA VAL A 264 18.70 1.44 21.64
C VAL A 264 17.75 2.08 20.64
N ALA A 265 16.54 2.40 21.09
CA ALA A 265 15.59 3.21 20.32
C ALA A 265 15.30 4.54 21.00
N LEU A 266 15.56 5.61 20.26
CA LEU A 266 15.43 7.01 20.66
C LEU A 266 14.61 7.78 19.61
N ASP A 267 13.79 7.09 18.84
CA ASP A 267 12.96 7.66 17.78
C ASP A 267 12.00 8.73 18.32
N GLN A 268 11.64 9.71 17.50
CA GLN A 268 10.64 10.73 17.85
C GLN A 268 10.96 11.45 19.17
N ASN A 269 12.18 11.98 19.25
CA ASN A 269 12.64 12.81 20.37
C ASN A 269 13.12 14.16 19.82
N ASN A 270 13.74 14.98 20.68
CA ASN A 270 14.24 16.33 20.35
C ASN A 270 15.78 16.39 20.32
N ILE A 271 16.45 15.27 20.04
CA ILE A 271 17.91 15.15 20.17
C ILE A 271 18.60 15.96 19.07
N LYS A 272 19.56 16.82 19.45
CA LYS A 272 20.31 17.69 18.52
C LYS A 272 21.71 17.20 18.17
N GLY A 273 22.35 16.41 19.03
CA GLY A 273 23.73 15.96 18.82
C GLY A 273 24.06 14.66 19.55
N LEU A 274 24.98 13.89 18.96
CA LEU A 274 25.34 12.54 19.40
C LEU A 274 26.85 12.31 19.55
N LYS A 275 27.65 13.37 19.47
CA LYS A 275 29.11 13.24 19.44
C LYS A 275 29.63 12.42 20.62
N GLY A 276 30.19 11.24 20.33
CA GLY A 276 30.74 10.30 21.31
C GLY A 276 29.72 9.55 22.19
N VAL A 277 28.42 9.67 21.94
CA VAL A 277 27.36 9.05 22.78
C VAL A 277 27.39 7.52 22.70
N PHE A 278 27.68 6.95 21.52
CA PHE A 278 27.70 5.51 21.29
C PHE A 278 29.13 4.94 21.16
N LYS A 279 30.13 5.58 21.78
CA LYS A 279 31.52 5.09 21.73
C LYS A 279 31.73 3.85 22.58
N ASP A 280 32.58 2.94 22.12
CA ASP A 280 33.05 1.75 22.85
C ASP A 280 31.93 0.81 23.32
N LEU A 281 30.94 0.55 22.45
CA LEU A 281 29.83 -0.38 22.72
C LEU A 281 29.96 -1.65 21.85
N PRO A 282 30.73 -2.66 22.29
CA PRO A 282 31.15 -3.78 21.45
C PRO A 282 30.03 -4.77 21.11
N GLN A 283 28.88 -4.69 21.80
CA GLN A 283 27.71 -5.54 21.55
C GLN A 283 26.57 -4.81 20.83
N LEU A 284 26.72 -3.51 20.55
CA LEU A 284 25.66 -2.71 19.96
C LEU A 284 25.39 -3.17 18.54
N GLN A 285 24.16 -3.56 18.26
CA GLN A 285 23.69 -4.11 16.98
C GLN A 285 22.77 -3.15 16.25
N SER A 286 21.93 -2.40 16.99
CA SER A 286 20.94 -1.53 16.38
C SER A 286 20.76 -0.23 17.16
N VAL A 287 20.75 0.87 16.42
CA VAL A 287 20.44 2.21 16.94
C VAL A 287 19.36 2.85 16.06
N SER A 288 18.27 3.26 16.70
CA SER A 288 17.16 3.94 16.02
C SER A 288 17.02 5.37 16.54
N LEU A 289 17.17 6.35 15.65
CA LEU A 289 17.12 7.79 15.92
C LEU A 289 16.20 8.51 14.91
N TYR A 290 15.22 7.79 14.36
CA TYR A 290 14.26 8.34 13.41
C TYR A 290 13.54 9.56 14.01
N ALA A 291 13.25 10.57 13.19
CA ALA A 291 12.45 11.73 13.59
C ALA A 291 13.01 12.45 14.84
N ASN A 292 14.24 12.95 14.74
CA ASN A 292 14.88 13.77 15.75
C ASN A 292 15.30 15.13 15.14
N GLN A 293 16.15 15.90 15.84
CA GLN A 293 16.64 17.21 15.40
C GLN A 293 18.16 17.18 15.15
N LEU A 294 18.71 16.02 14.78
CA LEU A 294 20.15 15.83 14.60
C LEU A 294 20.64 16.66 13.42
N THR A 295 21.66 17.50 13.65
CA THR A 295 22.34 18.24 12.58
C THR A 295 23.62 17.56 12.11
N SER A 296 24.17 16.64 12.91
CA SER A 296 25.36 15.87 12.59
C SER A 296 25.42 14.58 13.43
N VAL A 297 26.03 13.54 12.85
CA VAL A 297 26.35 12.27 13.49
C VAL A 297 27.86 12.01 13.58
N GLU A 298 28.68 13.03 13.30
CA GLU A 298 30.13 12.91 13.32
C GLU A 298 30.68 12.49 14.68
N GLY A 299 31.48 11.42 14.67
CA GLY A 299 32.08 10.86 15.88
C GLY A 299 31.08 10.25 16.87
N ALA A 300 29.82 10.03 16.48
CA ALA A 300 28.85 9.34 17.33
C ALA A 300 29.20 7.85 17.52
N PHE A 301 29.73 7.22 16.47
CA PHE A 301 30.00 5.78 16.39
C PHE A 301 31.50 5.51 16.32
N GLN A 302 32.10 5.24 17.48
CA GLN A 302 33.52 4.86 17.59
C GLN A 302 33.61 3.49 18.26
N ASN A 303 34.31 2.54 17.62
CA ASN A 303 34.48 1.19 18.17
C ASN A 303 33.14 0.48 18.48
N VAL A 304 32.26 0.40 17.48
CA VAL A 304 30.97 -0.32 17.50
C VAL A 304 30.94 -1.41 16.43
N PRO A 305 31.82 -2.42 16.51
CA PRO A 305 32.10 -3.35 15.42
C PRO A 305 30.95 -4.31 15.07
N LYS A 306 29.86 -4.31 15.85
CA LYS A 306 28.68 -5.15 15.63
C LYS A 306 27.44 -4.36 15.17
N LEU A 307 27.56 -3.04 15.01
CA LEU A 307 26.43 -2.21 14.60
C LEU A 307 26.04 -2.60 13.18
N ASP A 308 24.83 -3.16 13.07
CA ASP A 308 24.27 -3.77 11.87
C ASP A 308 23.21 -2.84 11.24
N THR A 309 22.33 -2.29 12.07
CA THR A 309 21.22 -1.44 11.63
C THR A 309 21.30 -0.06 12.27
N LEU A 310 21.25 0.99 11.45
CA LEU A 310 21.25 2.38 11.89
C LEU A 310 20.16 3.19 11.19
N SER A 311 19.24 3.75 11.97
CA SER A 311 18.15 4.62 11.50
C SER A 311 18.39 6.08 11.88
N LEU A 312 18.54 6.95 10.89
CA LEU A 312 18.78 8.39 11.01
C LEU A 312 17.80 9.22 10.17
N ASN A 313 16.80 8.60 9.56
CA ASN A 313 15.83 9.25 8.71
C ASN A 313 14.96 10.28 9.45
N GLY A 314 14.51 11.33 8.75
CA GLY A 314 13.69 12.38 9.36
C GLY A 314 14.46 13.27 10.36
N ASN A 315 15.71 13.60 10.07
CA ASN A 315 16.54 14.49 10.88
C ASN A 315 16.92 15.76 10.08
N GLN A 316 17.92 16.51 10.53
CA GLN A 316 18.42 17.74 9.90
C GLN A 316 19.91 17.62 9.54
N ILE A 317 20.39 16.40 9.27
CA ILE A 317 21.81 16.14 8.99
C ILE A 317 22.16 16.78 7.65
N SER A 318 23.25 17.55 7.61
CA SER A 318 23.65 18.30 6.40
C SER A 318 24.90 17.77 5.70
N LYS A 319 25.74 16.98 6.38
CA LYS A 319 27.00 16.48 5.84
C LYS A 319 27.31 15.06 6.30
N ILE A 320 27.85 14.24 5.40
CA ILE A 320 28.48 12.94 5.68
C ILE A 320 29.94 13.01 5.26
N SER A 321 30.86 12.80 6.21
CA SER A 321 32.31 12.83 5.99
C SER A 321 32.87 11.41 5.84
N LYS A 322 34.11 11.30 5.35
CA LYS A 322 34.81 10.00 5.23
C LYS A 322 35.03 9.23 6.54
N THR A 323 34.84 9.89 7.68
CA THR A 323 35.03 9.32 9.03
C THR A 323 33.73 9.02 9.75
N THR A 324 32.56 9.39 9.20
CA THR A 324 31.27 9.31 9.90
C THR A 324 30.97 7.88 10.37
N PHE A 325 31.26 6.88 9.52
CA PHE A 325 30.92 5.48 9.75
C PHE A 325 32.14 4.54 9.92
N ASP A 326 33.35 5.10 10.07
CA ASP A 326 34.60 4.30 10.19
C ASP A 326 34.57 3.32 11.39
N GLY A 327 33.84 3.65 12.46
CA GLY A 327 33.70 2.80 13.64
C GLY A 327 32.65 1.70 13.56
N ALA A 328 31.89 1.61 12.46
CA ALA A 328 30.74 0.72 12.28
C ALA A 328 30.82 -0.13 10.98
N PRO A 329 31.88 -0.93 10.78
CA PRO A 329 32.10 -1.67 9.53
C PRO A 329 31.10 -2.82 9.29
N ALA A 330 30.30 -3.20 10.29
CA ALA A 330 29.33 -4.29 10.19
C ALA A 330 27.95 -3.84 9.68
N LEU A 331 27.76 -2.56 9.36
CA LEU A 331 26.46 -2.04 8.92
C LEU A 331 25.97 -2.78 7.67
N THR A 332 24.75 -3.30 7.75
CA THR A 332 24.01 -3.92 6.64
C THR A 332 22.85 -3.03 6.19
N SER A 333 22.29 -2.22 7.09
CA SER A 333 21.18 -1.31 6.79
C SER A 333 21.43 0.09 7.36
N LEU A 334 21.42 1.09 6.47
CA LEU A 334 21.52 2.50 6.81
C LEU A 334 20.34 3.28 6.20
N THR A 335 19.51 3.87 7.07
CA THR A 335 18.46 4.81 6.64
C THR A 335 18.85 6.23 7.06
N ILE A 336 18.97 7.14 6.10
CA ILE A 336 19.30 8.55 6.32
C ILE A 336 18.52 9.48 5.38
N ASN A 337 17.45 8.95 4.78
CA ASN A 337 16.54 9.69 3.92
C ASN A 337 15.73 10.73 4.70
N ASN A 338 15.15 11.71 4.02
CA ASN A 338 14.44 12.84 4.65
C ASN A 338 15.34 13.59 5.65
N ASN A 339 16.47 14.09 5.16
CA ASN A 339 17.42 14.93 5.90
C ASN A 339 17.71 16.22 5.10
N ALA A 340 18.74 16.96 5.49
CA ALA A 340 19.17 18.19 4.81
C ALA A 340 20.56 18.02 4.16
N ILE A 341 20.91 16.81 3.70
CA ILE A 341 22.28 16.49 3.28
C ILE A 341 22.59 17.23 1.98
N THR A 342 23.59 18.11 2.04
CA THR A 342 24.11 18.86 0.88
C THR A 342 25.51 18.39 0.46
N GLU A 343 26.21 17.64 1.32
CA GLU A 343 27.57 17.19 1.07
C GLU A 343 27.80 15.75 1.54
N VAL A 344 28.28 14.90 0.63
CA VAL A 344 28.77 13.55 0.92
C VAL A 344 30.21 13.46 0.41
N GLU A 345 31.18 13.40 1.33
CA GLU A 345 32.60 13.33 0.94
C GLU A 345 32.88 12.05 0.15
N SER A 346 33.77 12.14 -0.86
CA SER A 346 34.23 10.96 -1.59
C SER A 346 34.85 9.93 -0.63
N GLY A 347 34.33 8.70 -0.66
CA GLY A 347 34.73 7.64 0.26
C GLY A 347 34.01 7.64 1.62
N ALA A 348 32.92 8.41 1.79
CA ALA A 348 32.04 8.36 2.97
C ALA A 348 31.60 6.94 3.37
N PHE A 349 31.46 6.04 2.38
CA PHE A 349 30.98 4.67 2.56
C PHE A 349 32.06 3.59 2.32
N ARG A 350 33.33 3.98 2.16
CA ARG A 350 34.43 3.09 1.71
C ARG A 350 34.64 1.84 2.56
N ASN A 351 34.24 1.87 3.82
CA ASN A 351 34.41 0.80 4.81
C ASN A 351 33.12 0.02 5.09
N LEU A 352 32.06 0.24 4.31
CA LEU A 352 30.75 -0.39 4.48
C LEU A 352 30.55 -1.52 3.46
N ASP A 353 31.49 -2.46 3.39
CA ASP A 353 31.51 -3.57 2.43
C ASP A 353 30.33 -4.54 2.59
N ARG A 354 29.70 -4.53 3.78
CA ARG A 354 28.54 -5.36 4.14
C ARG A 354 27.20 -4.65 3.96
N LEU A 355 27.19 -3.38 3.58
CA LEU A 355 25.95 -2.62 3.45
C LEU A 355 25.11 -3.20 2.32
N LEU A 356 23.91 -3.65 2.66
CA LEU A 356 22.94 -4.23 1.72
C LEU A 356 21.94 -3.15 1.26
N THR A 357 21.50 -2.31 2.18
CA THR A 357 20.47 -1.30 1.91
C THR A 357 20.91 0.09 2.37
N LEU A 358 20.88 1.04 1.43
CA LEU A 358 21.11 2.46 1.68
C LEU A 358 19.89 3.28 1.23
N TYR A 359 19.18 3.86 2.20
CA TYR A 359 18.10 4.80 1.94
C TYR A 359 18.58 6.22 2.22
N ILE A 360 18.80 7.01 1.15
CA ILE A 360 19.35 8.37 1.22
C ILE A 360 18.54 9.37 0.36
N ASP A 361 17.34 8.98 -0.08
CA ASP A 361 16.38 9.81 -0.79
C ASP A 361 15.90 11.03 0.01
N HIS A 362 15.25 11.98 -0.66
CA HIS A 362 14.71 13.21 -0.04
C HIS A 362 15.77 13.99 0.75
N ASN A 363 16.84 14.37 0.06
CA ASN A 363 17.94 15.20 0.56
C ASN A 363 18.29 16.27 -0.50
N GLN A 364 19.45 16.92 -0.43
CA GLN A 364 19.93 17.90 -1.41
C GLN A 364 21.32 17.53 -1.95
N ILE A 365 21.58 16.23 -2.13
CA ILE A 365 22.90 15.71 -2.51
C ILE A 365 23.19 16.04 -3.98
N PRO A 366 24.31 16.73 -4.30
CA PRO A 366 24.66 17.07 -5.68
C PRO A 366 25.37 15.94 -6.45
N GLU A 367 26.13 15.11 -5.74
CA GLU A 367 26.89 13.97 -6.29
C GLU A 367 27.11 12.90 -5.22
N ILE A 368 27.31 11.65 -5.63
CA ILE A 368 27.61 10.53 -4.73
C ILE A 368 28.60 9.55 -5.38
N SER A 369 29.47 8.97 -4.56
CA SER A 369 30.35 7.85 -4.94
C SER A 369 29.95 6.60 -4.16
N LEU A 370 29.83 5.47 -4.87
CA LEU A 370 29.50 4.17 -4.30
C LEU A 370 30.75 3.33 -3.97
N ALA A 371 31.93 3.95 -3.96
CA ALA A 371 33.18 3.27 -3.66
C ALA A 371 33.11 2.51 -2.32
N GLY A 372 33.44 1.22 -2.35
CA GLY A 372 33.42 0.31 -1.20
C GLY A 372 32.09 -0.41 -0.93
N LEU A 373 30.99 -0.07 -1.61
CA LEU A 373 29.65 -0.65 -1.37
C LEU A 373 29.43 -2.01 -2.07
N ARG A 374 30.31 -2.97 -1.79
CA ARG A 374 30.43 -4.25 -2.52
C ARG A 374 29.27 -5.22 -2.37
N SER A 375 28.49 -5.10 -1.31
CA SER A 375 27.32 -5.96 -1.06
C SER A 375 25.99 -5.24 -1.30
N LEU A 376 26.01 -4.01 -1.81
CA LEU A 376 24.81 -3.18 -1.91
C LEU A 376 23.82 -3.77 -2.89
N GLN A 377 22.59 -4.00 -2.42
CA GLN A 377 21.47 -4.54 -3.18
C GLN A 377 20.39 -3.48 -3.44
N THR A 378 20.21 -2.54 -2.52
CA THR A 378 19.20 -1.48 -2.64
C THR A 378 19.81 -0.11 -2.41
N LEU A 379 19.63 0.78 -3.39
CA LEU A 379 19.96 2.20 -3.29
C LEU A 379 18.73 3.05 -3.66
N THR A 380 18.21 3.79 -2.69
CA THR A 380 17.24 4.86 -2.95
C THR A 380 17.91 6.21 -2.77
N ILE A 381 17.98 6.99 -3.86
CA ILE A 381 18.55 8.34 -3.86
C ILE A 381 17.67 9.33 -4.64
N HIS A 382 16.43 8.95 -4.88
CA HIS A 382 15.45 9.81 -5.55
C HIS A 382 15.16 11.08 -4.76
N SER A 383 14.61 12.09 -5.43
CA SER A 383 14.28 13.38 -4.80
C SER A 383 15.51 14.01 -4.13
N ASN A 384 16.62 14.09 -4.86
CA ASN A 384 17.85 14.76 -4.46
C ASN A 384 18.20 15.87 -5.49
N ASN A 385 19.40 16.43 -5.40
CA ASN A 385 19.90 17.42 -6.36
C ASN A 385 21.03 16.84 -7.25
N LEU A 386 20.98 15.55 -7.58
CA LEU A 386 22.07 14.91 -8.34
C LEU A 386 22.18 15.52 -9.74
N HIS A 387 23.38 16.01 -10.09
CA HIS A 387 23.69 16.52 -11.43
C HIS A 387 24.33 15.45 -12.35
N SER A 388 24.82 14.36 -11.77
CA SER A 388 25.43 13.20 -12.47
C SER A 388 24.91 11.88 -11.91
N PHE A 389 25.09 10.79 -12.66
CA PHE A 389 24.81 9.45 -12.14
C PHE A 389 25.81 9.10 -11.02
N PRO A 390 25.44 8.21 -10.06
CA PRO A 390 26.37 7.76 -9.03
C PRO A 390 27.68 7.25 -9.63
N SER A 391 28.80 7.70 -9.08
CA SER A 391 30.13 7.23 -9.51
C SER A 391 30.50 5.91 -8.83
N ASN A 392 31.43 5.16 -9.43
CA ASN A 392 31.87 3.84 -8.96
C ASN A 392 30.76 2.77 -8.93
N LEU A 393 29.92 2.72 -9.96
CA LEU A 393 28.87 1.69 -10.09
C LEU A 393 29.46 0.27 -10.14
N GLU A 394 30.70 0.11 -10.61
CA GLU A 394 31.41 -1.16 -10.66
C GLU A 394 31.64 -1.80 -9.28
N ASP A 395 31.76 -0.98 -8.24
CA ASP A 395 31.90 -1.44 -6.85
C ASP A 395 30.54 -1.95 -6.31
N ALA A 396 29.43 -1.41 -6.79
CA ALA A 396 28.06 -1.78 -6.39
C ALA A 396 27.43 -2.81 -7.35
N ASN A 397 28.20 -3.77 -7.87
CA ASN A 397 27.73 -4.74 -8.88
C ASN A 397 26.67 -5.75 -8.37
N GLN A 398 26.37 -5.76 -7.07
CA GLN A 398 25.29 -6.56 -6.47
C GLN A 398 23.94 -5.84 -6.48
N LEU A 399 23.86 -4.61 -7.01
CA LEU A 399 22.67 -3.79 -6.95
C LEU A 399 21.51 -4.44 -7.71
N GLU A 400 20.37 -4.57 -7.03
CA GLU A 400 19.12 -5.12 -7.55
C GLU A 400 18.08 -4.00 -7.75
N TYR A 401 18.09 -2.98 -6.90
CA TYR A 401 17.15 -1.85 -6.90
C TYR A 401 17.88 -0.51 -6.92
N LEU A 402 17.63 0.30 -7.94
CA LEU A 402 18.18 1.64 -8.08
C LEU A 402 17.09 2.67 -8.37
N TRP A 403 16.82 3.56 -7.42
CA TRP A 403 15.83 4.63 -7.56
C TRP A 403 16.51 6.00 -7.66
N LEU A 404 16.48 6.58 -8.86
CA LEU A 404 17.13 7.84 -9.23
C LEU A 404 16.14 8.97 -9.56
N ASN A 405 14.83 8.69 -9.57
CA ASN A 405 13.81 9.63 -10.04
C ASN A 405 13.84 10.98 -9.32
N ASN A 406 13.30 12.02 -9.97
CA ASN A 406 13.26 13.38 -9.43
C ASN A 406 14.67 13.88 -9.04
N ASN A 407 15.63 13.72 -9.94
CA ASN A 407 16.96 14.30 -9.82
C ASN A 407 17.29 15.09 -11.09
N PRO A 408 17.89 16.28 -10.98
CA PRO A 408 18.26 17.10 -12.12
C PRO A 408 19.54 16.61 -12.81
N ILE A 409 19.64 15.31 -13.11
CA ILE A 409 20.84 14.73 -13.72
C ILE A 409 21.00 15.29 -15.13
N GLU A 410 22.08 16.03 -15.35
CA GLU A 410 22.44 16.65 -16.63
C GLU A 410 23.36 15.74 -17.46
N GLU A 411 24.05 14.81 -16.80
CA GLU A 411 24.87 13.79 -17.46
C GLU A 411 24.04 12.96 -18.46
N PRO A 412 24.47 12.85 -19.73
CA PRO A 412 23.79 12.03 -20.72
C PRO A 412 23.76 10.54 -20.33
N LEU A 413 22.59 9.91 -20.45
CA LEU A 413 22.45 8.47 -20.24
C LEU A 413 23.03 7.69 -21.44
N ASN A 414 24.18 7.08 -21.20
CA ASN A 414 24.89 6.15 -22.07
C ASN A 414 24.89 4.75 -21.42
N GLU A 415 26.02 4.02 -21.45
CA GLU A 415 26.12 2.65 -20.95
C GLU A 415 26.56 2.58 -19.47
N GLN A 416 26.22 3.58 -18.63
CA GLN A 416 26.65 3.64 -17.22
C GLN A 416 26.22 2.39 -16.40
N PHE A 417 25.08 1.78 -16.72
CA PHE A 417 24.54 0.61 -16.00
C PHE A 417 25.04 -0.74 -16.55
N SER A 418 25.98 -0.74 -17.50
CA SER A 418 26.50 -1.96 -18.12
C SER A 418 27.22 -2.92 -17.17
N VAL A 419 27.66 -2.40 -16.02
CA VAL A 419 28.32 -3.17 -14.96
C VAL A 419 27.34 -3.78 -13.93
N LEU A 420 26.05 -3.43 -13.99
CA LEU A 420 25.05 -3.80 -12.98
C LEU A 420 24.23 -5.03 -13.41
N HIS A 421 24.90 -6.18 -13.55
CA HIS A 421 24.28 -7.42 -14.06
C HIS A 421 23.09 -7.95 -13.25
N ARG A 422 22.97 -7.58 -11.97
CA ARG A 422 21.88 -7.98 -11.07
C ARG A 422 20.73 -6.99 -10.99
N LEU A 423 20.84 -5.84 -11.66
CA LEU A 423 19.85 -4.79 -11.57
C LEU A 423 18.50 -5.29 -12.10
N SER A 424 17.50 -5.36 -11.23
CA SER A 424 16.16 -5.85 -11.55
C SER A 424 15.15 -4.72 -11.67
N ASN A 425 15.33 -3.65 -10.88
CA ASN A 425 14.40 -2.52 -10.83
C ASN A 425 15.16 -1.20 -10.98
N LEU A 426 14.86 -0.47 -12.06
CA LEU A 426 15.47 0.82 -12.36
C LEU A 426 14.42 1.92 -12.48
N LEU A 427 14.44 2.86 -11.54
CA LEU A 427 13.48 3.97 -11.48
C LEU A 427 14.16 5.28 -11.90
N MET A 428 13.88 5.74 -13.13
CA MET A 428 14.47 6.93 -13.76
C MET A 428 13.38 7.86 -14.30
N SER A 429 12.37 8.14 -13.49
CA SER A 429 11.30 9.09 -13.86
C SER A 429 11.71 10.53 -13.55
N ASN A 430 11.35 11.48 -14.41
CA ASN A 430 11.65 12.90 -14.24
C ASN A 430 13.16 13.20 -14.09
N ILE A 431 13.93 12.86 -15.13
CA ILE A 431 15.38 13.05 -15.24
C ILE A 431 15.68 14.12 -16.31
N THR A 432 16.47 15.14 -15.97
CA THR A 432 16.73 16.30 -16.84
C THR A 432 17.39 15.91 -18.16
N SER A 433 18.41 15.06 -18.16
CA SER A 433 19.12 14.67 -19.38
C SER A 433 18.24 13.92 -20.37
N LEU A 434 17.29 13.10 -19.88
CA LEU A 434 16.31 12.42 -20.73
C LEU A 434 15.30 13.39 -21.34
N LYS A 435 14.89 14.41 -20.57
CA LYS A 435 14.01 15.48 -21.04
C LYS A 435 14.66 16.36 -22.10
N LEU A 436 15.95 16.66 -21.94
CA LEU A 436 16.71 17.43 -22.93
C LEU A 436 16.97 16.61 -24.21
N ALA A 437 17.28 15.32 -24.06
CA ALA A 437 17.53 14.44 -25.20
C ALA A 437 16.26 14.14 -26.00
N GLY A 438 15.10 14.06 -25.34
CA GLY A 438 13.82 13.66 -25.96
C GLY A 438 13.80 12.19 -26.42
N THR A 439 14.85 11.41 -26.14
CA THR A 439 15.00 10.01 -26.54
C THR A 439 15.99 9.30 -25.62
N LEU A 440 16.21 8.01 -25.85
CA LEU A 440 17.17 7.17 -25.11
C LEU A 440 18.36 6.81 -25.99
N ASN A 441 19.53 6.62 -25.38
CA ASN A 441 20.60 5.86 -26.03
C ASN A 441 20.12 4.40 -26.18
N PRO A 442 20.19 3.78 -27.39
CA PRO A 442 19.71 2.41 -27.60
C PRO A 442 20.39 1.35 -26.74
N LYS A 443 21.58 1.64 -26.20
CA LYS A 443 22.33 0.75 -25.32
C LYS A 443 22.25 1.12 -23.84
N ALA A 444 21.44 2.12 -23.48
CA ALA A 444 21.36 2.64 -22.12
C ALA A 444 21.03 1.59 -21.04
N LEU A 445 20.29 0.55 -21.43
CA LEU A 445 19.83 -0.51 -20.53
C LEU A 445 20.67 -1.79 -20.66
N CYS A 446 21.66 -1.83 -21.57
CA CYS A 446 22.44 -3.03 -21.81
C CYS A 446 23.40 -3.33 -20.66
N GLY A 447 23.61 -4.62 -20.39
CA GLY A 447 24.41 -5.15 -19.28
C GLY A 447 23.65 -5.31 -17.96
N SER A 448 22.45 -4.73 -17.84
CA SER A 448 21.48 -5.03 -16.76
C SER A 448 20.65 -6.28 -17.10
N ASP A 449 21.31 -7.44 -17.15
CA ASP A 449 20.74 -8.68 -17.69
C ASP A 449 19.52 -9.20 -16.90
N ALA A 450 19.41 -8.84 -15.61
CA ALA A 450 18.31 -9.21 -14.73
C ALA A 450 17.14 -8.20 -14.72
N LEU A 451 17.17 -7.18 -15.58
CA LEU A 451 16.21 -6.07 -15.54
C LEU A 451 14.78 -6.57 -15.78
N GLY A 452 13.97 -6.53 -14.73
CA GLY A 452 12.58 -6.97 -14.73
C GLY A 452 11.58 -5.81 -14.84
N ALA A 453 11.95 -4.62 -14.36
CA ALA A 453 11.10 -3.44 -14.46
C ALA A 453 11.88 -2.13 -14.63
N VAL A 454 11.38 -1.26 -15.50
CA VAL A 454 11.98 0.05 -15.78
C VAL A 454 10.90 1.15 -15.76
N TRP A 455 11.17 2.25 -15.05
CA TRP A 455 10.29 3.42 -14.99
C TRP A 455 10.92 4.63 -15.66
N LEU A 456 10.35 5.05 -16.78
CA LEU A 456 10.78 6.16 -17.62
C LEU A 456 9.70 7.23 -17.78
N ASN A 457 8.74 7.29 -16.86
CA ASN A 457 7.65 8.27 -16.88
C ASN A 457 8.18 9.70 -16.69
N TYR A 458 7.42 10.70 -17.15
CA TYR A 458 7.72 12.12 -16.89
C TYR A 458 9.10 12.58 -17.41
N ASN A 459 9.64 11.93 -18.45
CA ASN A 459 10.92 12.28 -19.05
C ASN A 459 10.79 13.09 -20.35
N GLY A 460 9.59 13.48 -20.77
CA GLY A 460 9.39 14.26 -22.00
C GLY A 460 9.90 13.56 -23.28
N LEU A 461 10.02 12.22 -23.28
CA LEU A 461 10.49 11.47 -24.43
C LEU A 461 9.52 11.64 -25.61
N THR A 462 10.04 11.97 -26.79
CA THR A 462 9.26 12.10 -28.03
C THR A 462 9.33 10.85 -28.91
N SER A 463 10.38 10.06 -28.75
CA SER A 463 10.58 8.79 -29.47
C SER A 463 11.40 7.80 -28.65
N ILE A 464 11.26 6.51 -28.96
CA ILE A 464 12.10 5.43 -28.43
C ILE A 464 12.77 4.72 -29.60
N PRO A 465 14.11 4.57 -29.62
CA PRO A 465 14.79 3.84 -30.68
C PRO A 465 14.33 2.37 -30.79
N PRO A 466 14.22 1.80 -32.00
CA PRO A 466 13.72 0.44 -32.20
C PRO A 466 14.49 -0.66 -31.47
N THR A 467 15.77 -0.45 -31.18
CA THR A 467 16.67 -1.47 -30.61
C THR A 467 16.88 -1.31 -29.10
N THR A 468 16.21 -0.35 -28.44
CA THR A 468 16.42 -0.02 -27.01
C THR A 468 16.26 -1.21 -26.07
N PHE A 469 15.38 -2.15 -26.39
CA PHE A 469 15.06 -3.28 -25.51
C PHE A 469 15.68 -4.63 -25.94
N GLU A 470 16.47 -4.66 -27.03
CA GLU A 470 17.01 -5.93 -27.56
C GLU A 470 17.92 -6.66 -26.57
N CYS A 471 18.66 -5.92 -25.74
CA CYS A 471 19.58 -6.47 -24.75
C CYS A 471 18.95 -6.72 -23.38
N THR A 472 17.63 -6.52 -23.20
CA THR A 472 16.93 -6.69 -21.91
C THR A 472 15.68 -7.56 -22.05
N PRO A 473 15.82 -8.84 -22.48
CA PRO A 473 14.69 -9.69 -22.86
C PRO A 473 13.75 -10.10 -21.71
N TYR A 474 14.21 -9.96 -20.45
CA TYR A 474 13.49 -10.38 -19.25
C TYR A 474 12.61 -9.28 -18.65
N ILE A 475 12.55 -8.10 -19.25
CA ILE A 475 11.69 -7.03 -18.76
C ILE A 475 10.23 -7.50 -18.77
N SER A 476 9.61 -7.45 -17.60
CA SER A 476 8.22 -7.80 -17.35
C SER A 476 7.31 -6.58 -17.26
N THR A 477 7.87 -5.40 -16.97
CA THR A 477 7.12 -4.16 -16.74
C THR A 477 7.86 -2.94 -17.31
N ILE A 478 7.19 -2.17 -18.16
CA ILE A 478 7.71 -0.91 -18.72
C ILE A 478 6.75 0.22 -18.42
N TRP A 479 7.26 1.30 -17.82
CA TRP A 479 6.50 2.52 -17.64
C TRP A 479 7.03 3.68 -18.50
N LEU A 480 6.21 4.12 -19.45
CA LEU A 480 6.48 5.21 -20.38
C LEU A 480 5.38 6.28 -20.33
N SER A 481 4.51 6.27 -19.32
CA SER A 481 3.41 7.22 -19.22
C SER A 481 3.89 8.65 -18.97
N ASN A 482 3.08 9.64 -19.33
CA ASN A 482 3.39 11.06 -19.14
C ASN A 482 4.70 11.46 -19.82
N ASN A 483 4.88 11.04 -21.07
CA ASN A 483 5.92 11.51 -21.97
C ASN A 483 5.27 12.27 -23.14
N SER A 484 6.03 12.52 -24.19
CA SER A 484 5.57 13.21 -25.40
C SER A 484 5.67 12.32 -26.63
N LEU A 485 5.53 10.99 -26.46
CA LEU A 485 5.75 10.01 -27.53
C LEU A 485 4.71 10.21 -28.63
N THR A 486 5.17 10.49 -29.86
CA THR A 486 4.28 10.72 -31.01
C THR A 486 4.05 9.46 -31.84
N GLU A 487 5.00 8.53 -31.83
CA GLU A 487 4.93 7.25 -32.51
C GLU A 487 5.70 6.16 -31.78
N LEU A 488 5.37 4.91 -32.10
CA LEU A 488 6.11 3.73 -31.68
C LEU A 488 6.56 2.98 -32.93
N SER A 489 7.86 2.68 -33.03
CA SER A 489 8.38 1.93 -34.17
C SER A 489 7.76 0.51 -34.23
N PRO A 490 7.55 -0.03 -35.44
CA PRO A 490 7.12 -1.43 -35.59
C PRO A 490 8.10 -2.36 -34.88
N ARG A 491 7.59 -3.35 -34.15
CA ARG A 491 8.39 -4.36 -33.43
C ARG A 491 9.33 -3.79 -32.35
N LEU A 492 9.10 -2.58 -31.84
CA LEU A 492 9.89 -1.98 -30.76
C LEU A 492 10.06 -2.89 -29.53
N PHE A 493 9.02 -3.65 -29.17
CA PHE A 493 9.03 -4.55 -28.01
C PHE A 493 9.36 -6.00 -28.37
N ARG A 494 9.89 -6.25 -29.56
CA ARG A 494 10.19 -7.61 -30.03
C ARG A 494 11.21 -8.28 -29.11
N GLY A 495 10.92 -9.54 -28.76
CA GLY A 495 11.79 -10.34 -27.90
C GLY A 495 11.49 -10.21 -26.40
N LEU A 496 10.67 -9.24 -25.99
CA LEU A 496 10.22 -9.08 -24.60
C LEU A 496 9.11 -10.09 -24.24
N THR A 497 9.47 -11.37 -24.29
CA THR A 497 8.52 -12.48 -24.09
C THR A 497 7.95 -12.56 -22.66
N GLU A 498 8.62 -11.92 -21.70
CA GLU A 498 8.19 -11.81 -20.30
C GLU A 498 7.32 -10.58 -20.01
N LEU A 499 7.16 -9.66 -20.97
CA LEU A 499 6.42 -8.41 -20.77
C LEU A 499 4.96 -8.70 -20.42
N SER A 500 4.56 -8.24 -19.23
CA SER A 500 3.24 -8.44 -18.64
C SER A 500 2.46 -7.13 -18.47
N SER A 501 3.16 -6.02 -18.24
CA SER A 501 2.56 -4.70 -18.07
C SER A 501 3.31 -3.63 -18.87
N LEU A 502 2.56 -2.89 -19.70
CA LEU A 502 3.09 -1.78 -20.51
C LEU A 502 2.23 -0.53 -20.31
N HIS A 503 2.85 0.54 -19.80
CA HIS A 503 2.17 1.80 -19.54
C HIS A 503 2.60 2.85 -20.56
N LEU A 504 1.66 3.30 -21.40
CA LEU A 504 1.85 4.30 -22.47
C LEU A 504 0.85 5.46 -22.35
N SER A 505 0.16 5.58 -21.22
CA SER A 505 -0.85 6.63 -21.01
C SER A 505 -0.26 8.04 -21.02
N ASN A 506 -1.05 9.05 -21.35
CA ASN A 506 -0.64 10.46 -21.35
C ASN A 506 0.60 10.68 -22.23
N ASN A 507 0.48 10.31 -23.50
CA ASN A 507 1.47 10.55 -24.55
C ASN A 507 0.78 11.26 -25.73
N GLN A 508 1.43 11.33 -26.89
CA GLN A 508 0.92 12.01 -28.08
C GLN A 508 0.69 11.02 -29.24
N LEU A 509 0.45 9.74 -28.93
CA LEU A 509 0.28 8.68 -29.93
C LEU A 509 -1.03 8.89 -30.68
N SER A 510 -0.99 8.92 -32.00
CA SER A 510 -2.19 9.05 -32.86
C SER A 510 -2.51 7.78 -33.65
N ARG A 511 -1.58 6.84 -33.70
CA ARG A 511 -1.71 5.54 -34.37
C ARG A 511 -0.79 4.50 -33.74
N LEU A 512 -1.08 3.22 -33.98
CA LEU A 512 -0.23 2.09 -33.63
C LEU A 512 -0.01 1.22 -34.87
N ASP A 513 1.23 0.79 -35.10
CA ASP A 513 1.53 -0.16 -36.16
C ASP A 513 1.03 -1.57 -35.74
N PRO A 514 0.42 -2.36 -36.64
CA PRO A 514 -0.06 -3.71 -36.32
C PRO A 514 1.03 -4.63 -35.74
N ASP A 515 2.29 -4.41 -36.09
CA ASP A 515 3.43 -5.21 -35.63
C ASP A 515 4.06 -4.69 -34.33
N THR A 516 3.60 -3.55 -33.76
CA THR A 516 4.22 -2.94 -32.56
C THR A 516 4.26 -3.90 -31.37
N PHE A 517 3.19 -4.66 -31.13
CA PHE A 517 3.07 -5.58 -29.98
C PHE A 517 3.19 -7.07 -30.37
N LEU A 518 3.68 -7.36 -31.58
CA LEU A 518 3.77 -8.71 -32.09
C LEU A 518 4.70 -9.58 -31.23
N GLY A 519 4.18 -10.71 -30.75
CA GLY A 519 4.94 -11.69 -29.95
C GLY A 519 4.82 -11.52 -28.43
N LEU A 520 4.09 -10.51 -27.94
CA LEU A 520 3.90 -10.25 -26.49
C LEU A 520 2.83 -11.16 -25.86
N GLY A 521 3.02 -12.48 -25.90
CA GLY A 521 2.03 -13.47 -25.44
C GLY A 521 1.76 -13.46 -23.91
N LYS A 522 2.65 -12.86 -23.11
CA LYS A 522 2.46 -12.71 -21.66
C LYS A 522 1.88 -11.36 -21.25
N LEU A 523 1.62 -10.44 -22.19
CA LEU A 523 1.04 -9.15 -21.87
C LEU A 523 -0.35 -9.35 -21.25
N ARG A 524 -0.60 -8.69 -20.12
CA ARG A 524 -1.88 -8.71 -19.39
C ARG A 524 -2.46 -7.32 -19.22
N SER A 525 -1.60 -6.33 -19.08
CA SER A 525 -1.97 -4.94 -18.83
C SER A 525 -1.34 -4.03 -19.89
N LEU A 526 -2.17 -3.30 -20.61
CA LEU A 526 -1.76 -2.28 -21.57
C LEU A 526 -2.56 -1.01 -21.28
N TYR A 527 -1.86 0.08 -21.01
CA TYR A 527 -2.48 1.38 -20.71
C TYR A 527 -2.16 2.36 -21.83
N LEU A 528 -3.19 2.82 -22.55
CA LEU A 528 -3.11 3.71 -23.71
C LEU A 528 -3.97 5.00 -23.52
N SER A 529 -4.46 5.22 -22.30
CA SER A 529 -5.38 6.32 -22.00
C SER A 529 -4.69 7.68 -22.12
N GLY A 530 -5.39 8.73 -22.55
CA GLY A 530 -4.81 10.07 -22.64
C GLY A 530 -3.82 10.22 -23.80
N ASN A 531 -4.06 9.56 -24.92
CA ASN A 531 -3.30 9.74 -26.16
C ASN A 531 -4.13 10.55 -27.17
N ASN A 532 -3.67 10.64 -28.42
CA ASN A 532 -4.32 11.40 -29.48
C ASN A 532 -5.00 10.49 -30.52
N PHE A 533 -5.54 9.35 -30.09
CA PHE A 533 -6.24 8.43 -30.98
C PHE A 533 -7.61 9.01 -31.36
N THR A 534 -7.79 9.36 -32.63
CA THR A 534 -9.09 9.83 -33.15
C THR A 534 -9.87 8.78 -33.94
N ASN A 535 -9.15 7.77 -34.47
CA ASN A 535 -9.69 6.73 -35.33
C ASN A 535 -9.23 5.34 -34.86
N MET A 536 -10.19 4.53 -34.39
CA MET A 536 -9.91 3.19 -33.89
C MET A 536 -9.38 2.23 -34.96
N ALA A 537 -9.60 2.48 -36.26
CA ALA A 537 -9.01 1.66 -37.32
C ALA A 537 -7.48 1.71 -37.33
N HIS A 538 -6.88 2.75 -36.75
CA HIS A 538 -5.43 2.91 -36.60
C HIS A 538 -4.86 2.35 -35.28
N VAL A 539 -5.72 1.75 -34.45
CA VAL A 539 -5.35 1.26 -33.10
C VAL A 539 -5.73 -0.22 -32.96
N ALA A 540 -6.97 -0.57 -33.31
CA ALA A 540 -7.52 -1.91 -33.19
C ALA A 540 -6.63 -3.02 -33.77
N PRO A 541 -6.01 -2.87 -34.97
CA PRO A 541 -5.14 -3.90 -35.52
C PRO A 541 -3.97 -4.31 -34.62
N ALA A 542 -3.39 -3.35 -33.88
CA ALA A 542 -2.25 -3.61 -33.01
C ALA A 542 -2.65 -4.36 -31.72
N ILE A 543 -3.88 -4.18 -31.25
CA ILE A 543 -4.35 -4.68 -29.95
C ILE A 543 -5.31 -5.88 -30.03
N ALA A 544 -5.89 -6.17 -31.21
CA ALA A 544 -6.95 -7.17 -31.36
C ALA A 544 -6.56 -8.60 -30.96
N ASN A 545 -5.30 -8.96 -31.15
CA ASN A 545 -4.78 -10.30 -30.85
C ASN A 545 -4.06 -10.38 -29.49
N LEU A 546 -4.06 -9.29 -28.71
CA LEU A 546 -3.40 -9.29 -27.42
C LEU A 546 -4.23 -10.09 -26.40
N PRO A 547 -3.61 -10.93 -25.56
CA PRO A 547 -4.30 -11.71 -24.53
C PRO A 547 -4.59 -10.85 -23.28
N ILE A 548 -5.15 -9.65 -23.48
CA ILE A 548 -5.37 -8.63 -22.46
C ILE A 548 -6.86 -8.28 -22.31
N LEU A 549 -7.22 -7.75 -21.15
CA LEU A 549 -8.52 -7.10 -20.93
C LEU A 549 -8.38 -5.61 -21.19
N LEU A 550 -9.22 -5.04 -22.06
CA LEU A 550 -9.21 -3.61 -22.42
C LEU A 550 -10.20 -2.80 -21.56
N TYR A 551 -10.17 -2.99 -20.24
CA TYR A 551 -11.19 -2.41 -19.38
C TYR A 551 -11.08 -0.89 -19.23
N GLN A 552 -9.89 -0.29 -19.37
CA GLN A 552 -9.66 1.17 -19.24
C GLN A 552 -8.49 1.64 -20.12
N ALA A 553 -8.11 0.82 -21.10
CA ALA A 553 -6.90 1.05 -21.86
C ALA A 553 -7.01 2.29 -22.74
N LEU A 554 -8.20 2.65 -23.24
CA LEU A 554 -8.38 3.64 -24.30
C LEU A 554 -9.11 4.92 -23.87
N ASP A 555 -9.46 5.05 -22.59
CA ASP A 555 -10.18 6.22 -22.09
C ASP A 555 -9.38 7.52 -22.30
N TYR A 556 -10.06 8.68 -22.31
CA TYR A 556 -9.41 9.98 -22.51
C TYR A 556 -8.65 10.09 -23.85
N ASN A 557 -9.13 9.41 -24.89
CA ASN A 557 -8.65 9.60 -26.25
C ASN A 557 -9.73 10.30 -27.08
N PRO A 558 -9.40 11.22 -28.01
CA PRO A 558 -10.36 11.97 -28.81
C PRO A 558 -10.99 11.13 -29.95
N ILE A 559 -11.43 9.90 -29.65
CA ILE A 559 -12.10 9.01 -30.59
C ILE A 559 -13.48 9.61 -30.90
N VAL A 560 -13.79 9.81 -32.18
CA VAL A 560 -15.04 10.46 -32.60
C VAL A 560 -16.05 9.55 -33.30
N TYR A 561 -15.60 8.39 -33.79
CA TYR A 561 -16.41 7.50 -34.62
C TYR A 561 -16.12 6.02 -34.34
N LEU A 562 -17.17 5.23 -34.16
CA LEU A 562 -17.11 3.77 -34.06
C LEU A 562 -18.08 3.12 -35.02
N GLY A 563 -17.55 2.40 -36.01
CA GLY A 563 -18.31 1.57 -36.94
C GLY A 563 -17.65 0.22 -37.14
N ARG A 564 -18.19 -0.59 -38.05
CA ARG A 564 -17.60 -1.90 -38.40
C ARG A 564 -16.15 -1.75 -38.90
N GLU A 565 -15.86 -0.68 -39.62
CA GLU A 565 -14.53 -0.35 -40.13
C GLU A 565 -13.53 0.06 -39.04
N SER A 566 -14.01 0.51 -37.89
CA SER A 566 -13.15 0.86 -36.74
C SER A 566 -12.45 -0.38 -36.16
N PHE A 567 -13.01 -1.56 -36.43
CA PHE A 567 -12.50 -2.85 -35.99
C PHE A 567 -12.36 -3.80 -37.18
N PRO A 568 -11.32 -3.63 -38.03
CA PRO A 568 -11.14 -4.41 -39.25
C PRO A 568 -10.86 -5.90 -39.01
N MET A 569 -10.70 -6.30 -37.75
CA MET A 569 -10.50 -7.69 -37.32
C MET A 569 -11.19 -7.97 -35.97
N PRO A 570 -11.54 -9.23 -35.68
CA PRO A 570 -12.21 -9.60 -34.43
C PRO A 570 -11.34 -9.37 -33.19
N MET A 571 -11.91 -8.72 -32.18
CA MET A 571 -11.32 -8.43 -30.86
C MET A 571 -11.56 -9.60 -29.89
N LYS A 572 -11.08 -10.80 -30.25
CA LYS A 572 -11.49 -12.09 -29.64
C LYS A 572 -11.25 -12.21 -28.13
N HIS A 573 -10.25 -11.52 -27.61
CA HIS A 573 -9.85 -11.63 -26.20
C HIS A 573 -10.46 -10.55 -25.30
N VAL A 574 -11.23 -9.62 -25.88
CA VAL A 574 -11.82 -8.50 -25.15
C VAL A 574 -13.16 -8.94 -24.55
N ASN A 575 -13.22 -9.00 -23.22
CA ASN A 575 -14.48 -9.24 -22.49
C ASN A 575 -15.10 -7.95 -21.94
N SER A 576 -14.31 -6.88 -21.85
CA SER A 576 -14.70 -5.58 -21.37
C SER A 576 -14.00 -4.53 -22.20
N PHE A 577 -14.76 -3.59 -22.73
CA PHE A 577 -14.27 -2.52 -23.58
C PHE A 577 -14.75 -1.18 -23.02
N SER A 578 -13.81 -0.28 -22.75
CA SER A 578 -14.10 1.10 -22.38
C SER A 578 -13.45 2.07 -23.36
N VAL A 579 -14.25 3.06 -23.77
CA VAL A 579 -13.86 4.26 -24.51
C VAL A 579 -14.58 5.42 -23.85
N SER A 580 -14.25 5.66 -22.59
CA SER A 580 -14.88 6.69 -21.78
C SER A 580 -14.11 8.00 -21.90
N LYS A 581 -14.80 9.13 -21.74
CA LYS A 581 -14.23 10.48 -21.88
C LYS A 581 -13.54 10.67 -23.22
N SER A 582 -14.21 10.23 -24.26
CA SER A 582 -13.78 10.43 -25.63
C SER A 582 -14.49 11.67 -26.21
N HIS A 583 -14.55 11.79 -27.55
CA HIS A 583 -15.37 12.81 -28.21
C HIS A 583 -16.33 12.12 -29.20
N LEU A 584 -16.88 10.98 -28.79
CA LEU A 584 -17.57 10.03 -29.65
C LEU A 584 -18.92 10.61 -30.13
N ARG A 585 -18.98 11.05 -31.39
CA ARG A 585 -20.22 11.59 -31.97
C ARG A 585 -21.09 10.55 -32.65
N VAL A 586 -20.48 9.53 -33.24
CA VAL A 586 -21.20 8.54 -34.06
C VAL A 586 -20.82 7.12 -33.67
N ILE A 587 -21.84 6.34 -33.37
CA ILE A 587 -21.77 4.87 -33.36
C ILE A 587 -22.64 4.37 -34.51
N ASP A 588 -22.05 3.63 -35.43
CA ASP A 588 -22.70 3.06 -36.61
C ASP A 588 -23.14 1.61 -36.35
N GLU A 589 -24.00 1.09 -37.22
CA GLU A 589 -24.49 -0.27 -37.15
C GLU A 589 -23.34 -1.30 -37.21
N GLY A 590 -23.41 -2.33 -36.36
CA GLY A 590 -22.39 -3.39 -36.32
C GLY A 590 -21.04 -3.01 -35.71
N ALA A 591 -20.91 -1.83 -35.09
CA ALA A 591 -19.71 -1.44 -34.34
C ALA A 591 -19.33 -2.48 -33.25
N PHE A 592 -20.34 -3.00 -32.53
CA PHE A 592 -20.17 -4.01 -31.48
C PHE A 592 -21.03 -5.26 -31.77
N SER A 593 -20.68 -6.00 -32.82
CA SER A 593 -21.35 -7.29 -33.12
C SER A 593 -20.66 -8.49 -32.47
N ASP A 594 -21.31 -9.64 -32.43
CA ASP A 594 -20.70 -10.93 -32.11
C ASP A 594 -19.54 -11.33 -33.02
N VAL A 595 -19.53 -10.84 -34.27
CA VAL A 595 -18.40 -11.00 -35.20
C VAL A 595 -17.19 -10.19 -34.74
N THR A 596 -17.40 -8.96 -34.28
CA THR A 596 -16.32 -8.06 -33.84
C THR A 596 -15.86 -8.39 -32.42
N PHE A 597 -16.79 -8.59 -31.49
CA PHE A 597 -16.53 -8.82 -30.06
C PHE A 597 -17.29 -10.04 -29.52
N PRO A 598 -16.90 -11.27 -29.89
CA PRO A 598 -17.64 -12.49 -29.55
C PRO A 598 -17.76 -12.77 -28.04
N ASN A 599 -16.89 -12.17 -27.21
CA ASN A 599 -16.80 -12.41 -25.78
C ASN A 599 -17.15 -11.19 -24.92
N LEU A 600 -17.72 -10.13 -25.50
CA LEU A 600 -18.03 -8.89 -24.77
C LEU A 600 -19.11 -9.12 -23.71
N THR A 601 -18.81 -8.71 -22.49
CA THR A 601 -19.72 -8.77 -21.33
C THR A 601 -20.01 -7.38 -20.77
N ARG A 602 -19.10 -6.42 -20.99
CA ARG A 602 -19.20 -5.06 -20.49
C ARG A 602 -18.74 -4.05 -21.53
N LEU A 603 -19.54 -3.02 -21.76
CA LEU A 603 -19.27 -1.90 -22.65
C LEU A 603 -19.42 -0.58 -21.87
N GLU A 604 -18.39 0.26 -21.88
CA GLU A 604 -18.41 1.58 -21.24
C GLU A 604 -18.10 2.66 -22.28
N LEU A 605 -19.03 3.60 -22.42
CA LEU A 605 -19.05 4.73 -23.35
C LEU A 605 -19.32 6.05 -22.59
N GLU A 606 -18.88 6.15 -21.32
CA GLU A 606 -19.38 7.19 -20.41
C GLU A 606 -18.59 8.52 -20.48
N GLN A 607 -19.30 9.63 -20.23
CA GLN A 607 -18.87 11.02 -19.98
C GLN A 607 -18.48 11.89 -21.20
N ASP A 608 -19.29 12.93 -21.43
CA ASP A 608 -19.03 14.09 -22.30
C ASP A 608 -18.76 13.79 -23.80
N ASP A 609 -19.09 12.58 -24.25
CA ASP A 609 -18.91 12.12 -25.64
C ASP A 609 -19.86 12.80 -26.64
N SER A 610 -20.90 13.49 -26.15
CA SER A 610 -22.04 14.08 -26.88
C SER A 610 -22.74 13.12 -27.85
N LEU A 611 -22.94 11.87 -27.43
CA LEU A 611 -23.78 10.94 -28.19
C LEU A 611 -25.26 11.35 -28.13
N HIS A 612 -25.87 11.50 -29.30
CA HIS A 612 -27.28 11.86 -29.42
C HIS A 612 -28.20 10.67 -29.68
N PHE A 613 -27.72 9.59 -30.30
CA PHE A 613 -28.51 8.38 -30.53
C PHE A 613 -27.63 7.11 -30.58
N LEU A 614 -28.28 5.95 -30.46
CA LEU A 614 -27.69 4.62 -30.53
C LEU A 614 -28.44 3.78 -31.59
N PRO A 615 -27.75 3.13 -32.55
CA PRO A 615 -28.41 2.26 -33.53
C PRO A 615 -28.99 1.00 -32.89
N GLY A 616 -30.08 0.48 -33.44
CA GLY A 616 -30.76 -0.69 -32.87
C GLY A 616 -29.96 -2.00 -32.93
N ASN A 617 -29.16 -2.20 -33.98
CA ASN A 617 -28.34 -3.39 -34.22
C ASN A 617 -26.86 -3.18 -33.89
N MET A 618 -26.50 -2.09 -33.19
CA MET A 618 -25.10 -1.87 -32.81
C MET A 618 -24.55 -2.98 -31.90
N LEU A 619 -25.44 -3.71 -31.19
CA LEU A 619 -25.16 -4.83 -30.27
C LEU A 619 -25.64 -6.19 -30.80
N GLU A 620 -25.79 -6.34 -32.12
CA GLU A 620 -26.32 -7.57 -32.74
C GLU A 620 -25.47 -8.79 -32.36
N GLY A 621 -26.14 -9.87 -31.93
CA GLY A 621 -25.51 -11.14 -31.54
C GLY A 621 -24.81 -11.15 -30.17
N LEU A 622 -24.72 -10.02 -29.45
CA LEU A 622 -24.03 -9.94 -28.15
C LEU A 622 -24.86 -10.51 -26.98
N ASP A 623 -25.06 -11.83 -26.97
CA ASP A 623 -25.90 -12.51 -25.97
C ASP A 623 -25.32 -12.54 -24.56
N ASN A 624 -24.01 -12.38 -24.43
CA ASN A 624 -23.31 -12.39 -23.15
C ASN A 624 -23.12 -10.98 -22.55
N LEU A 625 -23.60 -9.93 -23.21
CA LEU A 625 -23.48 -8.57 -22.69
C LEU A 625 -24.36 -8.41 -21.45
N THR A 626 -23.75 -8.10 -20.30
CA THR A 626 -24.44 -7.91 -19.03
C THR A 626 -24.55 -6.45 -18.63
N THR A 627 -23.67 -5.59 -19.14
CA THR A 627 -23.59 -4.18 -18.72
C THR A 627 -23.19 -3.28 -19.88
N MET A 628 -23.93 -2.18 -20.06
CA MET A 628 -23.59 -1.06 -20.93
C MET A 628 -23.73 0.24 -20.14
N ILE A 629 -22.65 0.99 -19.99
CA ILE A 629 -22.65 2.29 -19.32
C ILE A 629 -22.50 3.38 -20.38
N ALA A 630 -23.50 4.27 -20.48
CA ALA A 630 -23.53 5.41 -21.40
C ALA A 630 -24.17 6.63 -20.69
N TYR A 631 -23.79 6.83 -19.43
CA TYR A 631 -24.31 7.93 -18.62
C TYR A 631 -23.62 9.25 -19.01
N GLY A 632 -24.34 10.37 -18.89
CA GLY A 632 -23.81 11.70 -19.17
C GLY A 632 -23.90 12.14 -20.63
N ASP A 633 -24.33 11.28 -21.55
CA ASP A 633 -24.54 11.64 -22.95
C ASP A 633 -25.90 12.35 -23.19
N PRO A 634 -25.96 13.33 -24.11
CA PRO A 634 -27.14 14.14 -24.38
C PRO A 634 -28.15 13.45 -25.32
N PHE A 635 -28.60 12.24 -25.01
CA PHE A 635 -29.48 11.47 -25.90
C PHE A 635 -30.76 12.23 -26.31
N HIS A 636 -31.00 12.30 -27.63
CA HIS A 636 -32.23 12.76 -28.27
C HIS A 636 -33.21 11.59 -28.34
N CYS A 637 -34.15 11.51 -27.40
CA CYS A 637 -35.11 10.41 -27.28
C CYS A 637 -36.29 10.52 -28.26
N ASP A 638 -35.96 10.33 -29.54
CA ASP A 638 -36.89 10.35 -30.66
C ASP A 638 -36.97 8.96 -31.32
N CYS A 639 -37.38 8.91 -32.60
CA CYS A 639 -37.51 7.65 -33.31
C CYS A 639 -36.17 6.94 -33.61
N GLN A 640 -35.01 7.60 -33.46
CA GLN A 640 -33.68 7.00 -33.68
C GLN A 640 -33.37 5.93 -32.63
N LEU A 641 -33.70 6.20 -31.36
CA LEU A 641 -33.48 5.25 -30.27
C LEU A 641 -34.50 4.12 -30.22
N LYS A 642 -35.58 4.20 -31.00
CA LYS A 642 -36.70 3.25 -30.92
C LYS A 642 -36.27 1.81 -31.15
N ALA A 643 -35.39 1.58 -32.13
CA ALA A 643 -34.90 0.23 -32.42
C ALA A 643 -34.03 -0.32 -31.28
N PHE A 644 -33.16 0.51 -30.71
CA PHE A 644 -32.31 0.14 -29.57
C PHE A 644 -33.14 -0.20 -28.31
N VAL A 645 -34.15 0.62 -27.99
CA VAL A 645 -35.08 0.34 -26.88
C VAL A 645 -35.92 -0.91 -27.13
N THR A 646 -36.30 -1.16 -28.38
CA THR A 646 -37.01 -2.39 -28.76
C THR A 646 -36.13 -3.61 -28.52
N TRP A 647 -34.88 -3.56 -28.98
CA TRP A 647 -33.89 -4.62 -28.75
C TRP A 647 -33.67 -4.92 -27.27
N LEU A 648 -33.56 -3.88 -26.42
CA LEU A 648 -33.44 -4.05 -24.97
C LEU A 648 -34.65 -4.76 -24.35
N ARG A 649 -35.87 -4.45 -24.81
CA ARG A 649 -37.10 -5.03 -24.24
C ARG A 649 -37.41 -6.44 -24.72
N GLU A 650 -36.96 -6.79 -25.92
CA GLU A 650 -37.21 -8.10 -26.53
C GLU A 650 -36.22 -9.19 -26.06
N ARG A 651 -35.15 -8.81 -25.34
CA ARG A 651 -34.20 -9.78 -24.77
C ARG A 651 -34.78 -10.50 -23.54
N VAL A 652 -34.48 -11.80 -23.47
CA VAL A 652 -34.80 -12.65 -22.31
C VAL A 652 -34.05 -12.18 -21.05
N ASN A 653 -32.78 -11.79 -21.21
CA ASN A 653 -31.92 -11.25 -20.16
C ASN A 653 -31.26 -9.96 -20.68
N PRO A 654 -31.91 -8.80 -20.57
CA PRO A 654 -31.32 -7.55 -21.04
C PRO A 654 -30.13 -7.14 -20.18
N PRO A 655 -29.07 -6.53 -20.77
CA PRO A 655 -28.00 -5.92 -20.00
C PRO A 655 -28.54 -4.77 -19.14
N TYR A 656 -27.85 -4.48 -18.04
CA TYR A 656 -28.03 -3.21 -17.35
C TYR A 656 -27.53 -2.08 -18.26
N VAL A 657 -28.40 -1.12 -18.60
CA VAL A 657 -28.07 0.06 -19.41
C VAL A 657 -28.27 1.31 -18.57
N SER A 658 -27.23 2.13 -18.45
CA SER A 658 -27.34 3.46 -17.86
C SER A 658 -27.35 4.51 -18.97
N ALA A 659 -28.54 4.99 -19.34
CA ALA A 659 -28.74 6.03 -20.37
C ALA A 659 -30.02 6.83 -20.07
N THR A 660 -29.93 8.15 -20.03
CA THR A 660 -31.08 9.03 -19.77
C THR A 660 -31.30 10.03 -20.89
N CYS A 661 -32.55 10.44 -21.09
CA CYS A 661 -32.88 11.40 -22.15
C CYS A 661 -32.48 12.82 -21.75
N ALA A 662 -31.76 13.51 -22.62
CA ALA A 662 -31.55 14.95 -22.51
C ALA A 662 -32.70 15.74 -23.17
N SER A 663 -33.35 15.16 -24.18
CA SER A 663 -34.44 15.79 -24.92
C SER A 663 -35.34 14.72 -25.57
N PRO A 664 -36.55 15.08 -26.05
CA PRO A 664 -37.22 16.38 -25.91
C PRO A 664 -37.53 16.72 -24.44
N PRO A 665 -37.88 17.99 -24.11
CA PRO A 665 -38.21 18.41 -22.74
C PRO A 665 -39.26 17.55 -22.02
N SER A 666 -40.17 16.90 -22.76
CA SER A 666 -41.19 15.99 -22.22
C SER A 666 -40.64 14.65 -21.70
N LEU A 667 -39.44 14.27 -22.13
CA LEU A 667 -38.76 13.02 -21.77
C LEU A 667 -37.46 13.27 -20.98
N GLN A 668 -37.05 14.53 -20.80
CA GLN A 668 -35.81 14.89 -20.13
C GLN A 668 -35.68 14.25 -18.73
N GLY A 669 -34.52 13.66 -18.44
CA GLY A 669 -34.19 13.01 -17.18
C GLY A 669 -34.81 11.62 -16.98
N LYS A 670 -35.60 11.12 -17.93
CA LYS A 670 -36.15 9.75 -17.87
C LYS A 670 -35.11 8.74 -18.34
N ASP A 671 -35.07 7.59 -17.69
CA ASP A 671 -34.30 6.44 -18.13
C ASP A 671 -34.86 5.91 -19.46
N LEU A 672 -33.97 5.62 -20.41
CA LEU A 672 -34.33 5.15 -21.73
C LEU A 672 -35.15 3.84 -21.68
N THR A 673 -34.89 2.99 -20.69
CA THR A 673 -35.58 1.70 -20.50
C THR A 673 -37.03 1.87 -20.01
N ASP A 674 -37.38 3.02 -19.43
CA ASP A 674 -38.71 3.30 -18.85
C ASP A 674 -39.67 4.02 -19.83
N ILE A 675 -39.20 4.41 -21.02
CA ILE A 675 -39.98 5.24 -21.95
C ILE A 675 -40.88 4.41 -22.89
N PRO A 676 -42.19 4.69 -23.01
CA PRO A 676 -43.06 3.97 -23.94
C PRO A 676 -42.57 4.06 -25.40
N LEU A 677 -42.52 2.94 -26.14
CA LEU A 677 -42.05 2.92 -27.55
C LEU A 677 -42.88 3.84 -28.47
N ALA A 678 -44.12 4.15 -28.10
CA ALA A 678 -45.00 5.07 -28.83
C ALA A 678 -44.60 6.54 -28.65
N SER A 679 -43.85 6.89 -27.60
CA SER A 679 -43.36 8.25 -27.33
C SER A 679 -42.06 8.58 -28.08
N LEU A 680 -41.38 7.57 -28.63
CA LEU A 680 -40.17 7.72 -29.43
C LEU A 680 -40.53 8.03 -30.89
N THR A 681 -40.88 9.29 -31.16
CA THR A 681 -41.31 9.80 -32.47
C THR A 681 -40.37 10.90 -32.97
N CYS A 682 -40.08 10.93 -34.27
CA CYS A 682 -39.32 12.03 -34.87
C CYS A 682 -40.23 13.19 -35.26
N ASP A 683 -39.74 14.41 -35.08
CA ASP A 683 -40.44 15.64 -35.42
C ASP A 683 -40.26 16.01 -36.91
N CYS A 684 -40.82 15.18 -37.80
CA CYS A 684 -40.90 15.50 -39.22
C CYS A 684 -41.97 14.71 -39.97
N GLN A 685 -42.37 15.24 -41.13
CA GLN A 685 -43.41 14.65 -41.98
C GLN A 685 -42.96 13.35 -42.66
N GLN A 686 -41.68 13.26 -43.05
CA GLN A 686 -41.12 12.09 -43.71
C GLN A 686 -39.68 11.85 -43.22
N VAL A 687 -39.44 10.62 -42.77
CA VAL A 687 -38.09 10.17 -42.39
C VAL A 687 -37.30 9.80 -43.65
N ALA A 688 -36.05 10.23 -43.74
CA ALA A 688 -35.16 10.00 -44.88
C ALA A 688 -33.70 9.78 -44.42
N PRO A 689 -32.89 9.02 -45.18
CA PRO A 689 -31.45 8.95 -44.95
C PRO A 689 -30.79 10.33 -45.15
N PRO A 690 -29.58 10.54 -44.61
CA PRO A 690 -28.88 11.79 -44.78
C PRO A 690 -28.47 12.02 -46.24
N SER A 691 -28.40 13.29 -46.63
CA SER A 691 -27.87 13.77 -47.91
C SER A 691 -26.88 14.90 -47.64
N ILE A 692 -25.73 14.82 -48.31
CA ILE A 692 -24.62 15.78 -48.15
C ILE A 692 -24.50 16.63 -49.43
N ASP A 693 -24.45 17.95 -49.24
CA ASP A 693 -24.10 18.94 -50.23
C ASP A 693 -22.74 19.58 -49.89
N THR A 694 -21.75 19.36 -50.75
CA THR A 694 -20.39 19.92 -50.63
C THR A 694 -20.15 21.11 -51.57
N SER A 695 -21.22 21.70 -52.13
CA SER A 695 -21.10 22.85 -52.99
C SER A 695 -20.49 24.06 -52.24
N GLY A 696 -19.66 24.81 -52.96
CA GLY A 696 -18.95 25.97 -52.39
C GLY A 696 -17.76 25.64 -51.50
N SER A 697 -17.32 24.37 -51.42
CA SER A 697 -16.05 24.02 -50.80
C SER A 697 -14.86 24.56 -51.61
N ASP A 698 -13.82 25.01 -50.91
CA ASP A 698 -12.55 25.35 -51.53
C ASP A 698 -11.87 24.09 -52.08
N ASN A 699 -11.39 24.16 -53.33
CA ASN A 699 -10.57 23.11 -53.94
C ASN A 699 -9.08 23.47 -54.00
N PHE A 700 -8.74 24.72 -53.70
CA PHE A 700 -7.39 25.25 -53.71
C PHE A 700 -7.25 26.37 -52.66
N THR A 701 -6.15 26.39 -51.92
CA THR A 701 -5.78 27.53 -51.08
C THR A 701 -4.27 27.78 -51.09
N HIS A 702 -3.86 28.99 -50.74
CA HIS A 702 -2.45 29.34 -50.59
C HIS A 702 -1.96 28.97 -49.19
N GLU A 703 -0.65 28.69 -49.05
CA GLU A 703 -0.05 28.45 -47.75
C GLU A 703 -0.29 29.62 -46.78
N GLY A 704 -0.60 29.31 -45.52
CA GLY A 704 -0.94 30.26 -44.46
C GLY A 704 -2.36 30.86 -44.55
N GLN A 705 -3.11 30.60 -45.61
CA GLN A 705 -4.51 31.02 -45.73
C GLN A 705 -5.48 30.01 -45.09
N THR A 706 -6.73 30.42 -44.92
CA THR A 706 -7.80 29.53 -44.45
C THR A 706 -8.49 28.87 -45.65
N ALA A 707 -8.80 27.58 -45.55
CA ALA A 707 -9.68 26.86 -46.47
C ALA A 707 -10.95 26.41 -45.76
N MET A 708 -12.09 26.49 -46.46
CA MET A 708 -13.40 26.07 -45.97
C MET A 708 -13.93 24.91 -46.83
N LEU A 709 -14.06 23.74 -46.22
CA LEU A 709 -14.61 22.55 -46.85
C LEU A 709 -16.05 22.34 -46.35
N ASN A 710 -17.02 22.72 -47.17
CA ASN A 710 -18.43 22.63 -46.81
C ASN A 710 -18.93 21.18 -46.84
N CYS A 711 -19.71 20.82 -45.84
CA CYS A 711 -20.51 19.60 -45.82
C CYS A 711 -21.87 19.90 -45.21
N LYS A 712 -22.76 20.49 -46.01
CA LYS A 712 -24.12 20.80 -45.56
C LYS A 712 -24.94 19.52 -45.55
N ILE A 713 -25.38 19.12 -44.36
CA ILE A 713 -26.13 17.89 -44.15
C ILE A 713 -27.62 18.18 -44.06
N SER A 714 -28.41 17.33 -44.70
CA SER A 714 -29.86 17.35 -44.66
C SER A 714 -30.39 15.93 -44.47
N GLY A 715 -31.56 15.79 -43.88
CA GLY A 715 -32.15 14.50 -43.54
C GLY A 715 -33.10 14.68 -42.37
N CYS A 716 -34.06 13.76 -42.23
CA CYS A 716 -34.83 13.66 -41.00
C CYS A 716 -34.83 12.23 -40.51
N PRO A 717 -34.52 11.97 -39.23
CA PRO A 717 -34.05 12.90 -38.20
C PRO A 717 -32.66 13.46 -38.54
N VAL A 718 -32.27 14.48 -37.78
CA VAL A 718 -30.95 15.12 -37.90
C VAL A 718 -29.87 14.06 -37.80
N ALA A 719 -28.92 14.10 -38.73
CA ALA A 719 -27.82 13.16 -38.79
C ALA A 719 -26.60 13.73 -38.06
N GLU A 720 -25.91 12.86 -37.35
CA GLU A 720 -24.59 13.13 -36.81
C GLU A 720 -23.53 13.00 -37.92
N PHE A 721 -22.40 13.66 -37.76
CA PHE A 721 -21.39 13.67 -38.80
C PHE A 721 -19.96 13.79 -38.28
N VAL A 722 -19.04 13.30 -39.10
CA VAL A 722 -17.59 13.34 -38.85
C VAL A 722 -16.85 13.61 -40.16
N TRP A 723 -15.65 14.17 -40.04
CA TRP A 723 -14.71 14.33 -41.15
C TRP A 723 -13.53 13.38 -41.00
N THR A 724 -13.13 12.74 -42.10
CA THR A 724 -11.86 11.99 -42.19
C THR A 724 -10.86 12.81 -43.00
N THR A 725 -9.69 13.07 -42.42
CA THR A 725 -8.59 13.78 -43.08
C THR A 725 -7.84 12.87 -44.07
N PRO A 726 -6.98 13.41 -44.94
CA PRO A 726 -6.13 12.61 -45.82
C PRO A 726 -5.18 11.64 -45.08
N THR A 727 -4.81 11.97 -43.83
CA THR A 727 -3.99 11.10 -42.96
C THR A 727 -4.81 10.02 -42.25
N GLY A 728 -6.13 10.03 -42.43
CA GLY A 728 -7.07 9.10 -41.81
C GLY A 728 -7.44 9.44 -40.36
N ALA A 729 -7.02 10.61 -39.85
CA ALA A 729 -7.53 11.14 -38.58
C ALA A 729 -9.01 11.49 -38.74
N MET A 730 -9.81 11.28 -37.70
CA MET A 730 -11.23 11.61 -37.71
C MET A 730 -11.50 12.81 -36.81
N LEU A 731 -12.33 13.73 -37.27
CA LEU A 731 -12.64 15.00 -36.63
C LEU A 731 -14.14 15.16 -36.46
N ALA A 732 -14.56 15.81 -35.38
CA ALA A 732 -15.95 16.14 -35.14
C ALA A 732 -16.06 17.51 -34.46
N VAL A 733 -17.28 18.00 -34.30
CA VAL A 733 -17.53 19.27 -33.59
C VAL A 733 -16.95 19.17 -32.19
N GLU A 734 -16.11 20.14 -31.80
CA GLU A 734 -15.39 20.20 -30.52
C GLU A 734 -14.33 19.10 -30.31
N SER A 735 -13.88 18.38 -31.35
CA SER A 735 -12.82 17.36 -31.20
C SER A 735 -11.41 17.90 -30.94
N GLY A 736 -11.23 19.23 -30.94
CA GLY A 736 -10.00 19.89 -30.45
C GLY A 736 -8.71 19.65 -31.25
N PHE A 737 -8.78 19.53 -32.58
CA PHE A 737 -7.60 19.26 -33.42
C PHE A 737 -6.84 20.55 -33.80
N PRO A 738 -5.49 20.56 -33.78
CA PRO A 738 -4.73 21.77 -34.13
C PRO A 738 -4.98 22.20 -35.58
N ARG A 739 -5.21 23.51 -35.81
CA ARG A 739 -5.46 24.15 -37.11
C ARG A 739 -6.74 23.74 -37.85
N MET A 740 -7.44 22.68 -37.43
CA MET A 740 -8.63 22.15 -38.10
C MET A 740 -9.82 22.13 -37.15
N GLU A 741 -10.88 22.85 -37.50
CA GLU A 741 -12.11 22.97 -36.70
C GLU A 741 -13.33 22.54 -37.51
N VAL A 742 -14.17 21.68 -36.93
CA VAL A 742 -15.45 21.29 -37.52
C VAL A 742 -16.57 22.15 -36.93
N LEU A 743 -17.23 22.94 -37.76
CA LEU A 743 -18.37 23.78 -37.36
C LEU A 743 -19.66 22.95 -37.24
N SER A 744 -20.61 23.43 -36.44
CA SER A 744 -21.96 22.84 -36.32
C SER A 744 -22.76 22.86 -37.63
N SER A 745 -22.35 23.68 -38.61
CA SER A 745 -22.91 23.66 -39.97
C SER A 745 -22.47 22.46 -40.81
N GLY A 746 -21.50 21.68 -40.32
CA GLY A 746 -20.82 20.60 -41.05
C GLY A 746 -19.57 21.03 -41.80
N THR A 747 -19.29 22.33 -41.90
CA THR A 747 -18.09 22.85 -42.60
C THR A 747 -16.83 22.57 -41.77
N LEU A 748 -15.81 21.99 -42.41
CA LEU A 748 -14.46 21.88 -41.88
C LEU A 748 -13.65 23.11 -42.28
N VAL A 749 -13.10 23.81 -41.30
CA VAL A 749 -12.25 24.99 -41.47
C VAL A 749 -10.81 24.58 -41.20
N VAL A 750 -9.95 24.70 -42.22
CA VAL A 750 -8.51 24.50 -42.11
C VAL A 750 -7.85 25.86 -42.07
N THR A 751 -7.37 26.28 -40.90
CA THR A 751 -6.65 27.54 -40.69
C THR A 751 -5.15 27.35 -40.88
N ASP A 752 -4.43 28.40 -41.29
CA ASP A 752 -2.97 28.32 -41.52
C ASP A 752 -2.59 27.10 -42.39
N ALA A 753 -3.22 26.98 -43.57
CA ALA A 753 -3.09 25.79 -44.41
C ALA A 753 -1.66 25.57 -44.88
N ARG A 754 -1.23 24.30 -44.92
CA ARG A 754 0.13 23.86 -45.28
C ARG A 754 0.08 22.84 -46.40
N GLU A 755 1.20 22.66 -47.10
CA GLU A 755 1.30 21.67 -48.19
C GLU A 755 0.89 20.26 -47.73
N GLU A 756 1.22 19.88 -46.49
CA GLU A 756 0.84 18.61 -45.84
C GLU A 756 -0.68 18.42 -45.66
N ASP A 757 -1.47 19.49 -45.71
CA ASP A 757 -2.94 19.43 -45.63
C ASP A 757 -3.58 19.09 -46.99
N THR A 758 -2.79 19.01 -48.07
CA THR A 758 -3.27 18.61 -49.40
C THR A 758 -3.78 17.17 -49.37
N GLY A 759 -4.98 16.95 -49.90
CA GLY A 759 -5.51 15.61 -50.08
C GLY A 759 -7.03 15.57 -50.17
N VAL A 760 -7.57 14.37 -50.00
CA VAL A 760 -9.01 14.10 -50.03
C VAL A 760 -9.54 14.03 -48.61
N TYR A 761 -10.49 14.90 -48.29
CA TYR A 761 -11.24 14.92 -47.05
C TYR A 761 -12.59 14.26 -47.28
N THR A 762 -13.04 13.43 -46.35
CA THR A 762 -14.34 12.74 -46.47
C THR A 762 -15.27 13.18 -45.35
N CYS A 763 -16.40 13.80 -45.71
CA CYS A 763 -17.47 14.05 -44.75
C CYS A 763 -18.43 12.85 -44.74
N THR A 764 -18.72 12.32 -43.57
CA THR A 764 -19.62 11.19 -43.38
C THR A 764 -20.75 11.59 -42.44
N ALA A 765 -21.99 11.38 -42.85
CA ALA A 765 -23.19 11.67 -42.07
C ALA A 765 -24.03 10.41 -41.85
N VAL A 766 -24.51 10.22 -40.61
CA VAL A 766 -25.20 9.01 -40.16
C VAL A 766 -26.45 9.38 -39.35
N ASN A 767 -27.58 8.77 -39.71
CA ASN A 767 -28.77 8.68 -38.87
C ASN A 767 -29.32 7.25 -38.93
N TYR A 768 -30.36 6.95 -38.17
CA TYR A 768 -30.92 5.58 -38.13
C TYR A 768 -31.54 5.08 -39.46
N ARG A 769 -31.64 5.93 -40.51
CA ARG A 769 -32.08 5.52 -41.86
C ARG A 769 -30.93 5.20 -42.79
N GLY A 770 -29.70 5.55 -42.43
CA GLY A 770 -28.52 5.16 -43.18
C GLY A 770 -27.35 6.12 -43.04
N LYS A 771 -26.30 5.79 -43.79
CA LYS A 771 -25.03 6.49 -43.85
C LYS A 771 -24.76 6.98 -45.26
N THR A 772 -24.26 8.21 -45.38
CA THR A 772 -23.76 8.75 -46.66
C THR A 772 -22.42 9.43 -46.44
N SER A 773 -21.57 9.42 -47.47
CA SER A 773 -20.28 10.12 -47.44
C SER A 773 -20.06 10.90 -48.74
N LYS A 774 -19.34 12.02 -48.65
CA LYS A 774 -18.89 12.81 -49.79
C LYS A 774 -17.44 13.25 -49.60
N GLU A 775 -16.69 13.20 -50.69
CA GLU A 775 -15.29 13.61 -50.74
C GLU A 775 -15.16 15.06 -51.20
N VAL A 776 -14.21 15.77 -50.60
CA VAL A 776 -13.78 17.12 -50.99
C VAL A 776 -12.26 17.10 -51.10
N ALA A 777 -11.74 17.40 -52.30
CA ALA A 777 -10.31 17.49 -52.54
C ALA A 777 -9.82 18.92 -52.33
N LEU A 778 -8.79 19.08 -51.52
CA LEU A 778 -8.11 20.36 -51.27
C LEU A 778 -6.66 20.26 -51.75
N HIS A 779 -6.21 21.25 -52.51
CA HIS A 779 -4.80 21.43 -52.83
C HIS A 779 -4.26 22.71 -52.18
N VAL A 780 -3.20 22.59 -51.39
CA VAL A 780 -2.50 23.73 -50.78
C VAL A 780 -1.18 23.94 -51.51
N GLY A 781 -0.95 25.15 -51.99
CA GLY A 781 0.33 25.49 -52.59
C GLY A 781 0.39 26.92 -53.10
N ASN A 782 1.57 27.35 -53.50
CA ASN A 782 1.75 28.62 -54.17
C ASN A 782 1.51 28.44 -55.66
N LYS A 783 0.38 28.94 -56.17
CA LYS A 783 0.14 28.98 -57.63
C LYS A 783 1.31 29.70 -58.31
N HIS A 784 2.01 29.00 -59.20
CA HIS A 784 2.81 29.64 -60.25
C HIS A 784 1.91 30.06 -61.41
#